data_AF-A0A956TCE9-F1
#
_entry.id   AF-A0A956TCE9-F1
#
_cell.length_a   1.000
_cell.length_b   1.000
_cell.length_c   1.000
_cell.angle_alpha   90.00
_cell.angle_beta   90.00
_cell.angle_gamma   90.00
#
_symmetry.space_group_name_H-M   'P 1'
#
loop_
_entity.id
_entity.type
_entity.pdbx_description
1 polymer ?
#
loop_
_entity_poly.entity_id
_entity_poly.type
_entity_poly.pdbx_seq_one_letter_code
_entity_poly.pdbx_strand_id
1 'polypeptide(L)'
;TKDPNVVADEEMPDLTTGTLLVIKGTEVAFYIPPTGLEVVQGDCGNYVREAVTLERLEYCILLDEDGHKRYIQGPQVVFPRPTERFVEREGRRKFRAIELNELSGIYLKVIAPYSEDGRDYKVGEELFLTGREQMIYFPRPEHAVIRYGQREIHYAVAIPAGEARYVLDRMSGEISLVRGPRMFLPDPRKEVVVRRVLDAEEVALWFPGNQEALDYNDNLKALSGFSDYVSEKMLSPDGAPSKKKAREEALVSDGFNRSNNFTPPRTITLYDKYDGAVNIDVWTGYAIQVVRRSGQRKVLVGPTSYQLEYDETLEAVTLSTGTPKSDEQLYHTVYLRVLNNQVSDVVRADTADLCQVSVSVSYRVNFTGQPEKWFNVENYVKYLTDHLRSLLRKAIKRVGVESFYANAVDMVRDAVLGTPDESGNRPGRRFEENGMHVYDVDVLDLQVGDAAIAAMLVRAQHSTVAQAVELTRQQKTLEVTRQTETIKQAIADAVAETLEKQLALEQNEVLQRLALEKARIESAAELRNRDLETKLADQKALTELKEAELARLRSQSEQDLEFDGRRQEQRLDALRAEVQGVVDKAQAVSPDLVAALQAFGDRHLAEKMAQSMAPLAILGGESVADVLGRLLRDTPLESVVKRIPATNGAAGDH
;
A
#
# COMPACT_ATOMS: atom_id res chain seq x y z
N THR A 1 -8.52 -30.08 120.17
CA THR A 1 -7.38 -30.39 119.29
C THR A 1 -7.62 -31.75 118.65
N LYS A 2 -7.83 -31.75 117.32
CA LYS A 2 -7.68 -32.86 116.32
C LYS A 2 -8.50 -34.14 116.54
N ASP A 3 -9.23 -34.71 115.58
CA ASP A 3 -9.58 -34.41 114.18
C ASP A 3 -10.83 -35.28 113.87
N PRO A 4 -11.81 -34.80 113.08
CA PRO A 4 -12.84 -35.64 112.48
C PRO A 4 -12.39 -36.15 111.10
N ASN A 5 -12.78 -37.37 110.73
CA ASN A 5 -12.52 -38.11 109.48
C ASN A 5 -11.39 -39.15 109.51
N VAL A 6 -11.57 -40.19 110.33
CA VAL A 6 -11.15 -41.53 109.92
C VAL A 6 -12.42 -42.23 109.43
N VAL A 7 -12.62 -42.27 108.12
CA VAL A 7 -13.63 -43.13 107.50
C VAL A 7 -13.12 -44.56 107.65
N ALA A 8 -13.78 -45.34 108.50
CA ALA A 8 -13.65 -46.78 108.56
C ALA A 8 -14.57 -47.41 107.50
N ASP A 9 -14.10 -48.51 106.93
CA ASP A 9 -14.86 -49.53 106.19
C ASP A 9 -15.60 -49.08 104.92
N GLU A 10 -14.85 -48.90 103.84
CA GLU A 10 -15.32 -49.38 102.53
C GLU A 10 -14.72 -50.78 102.30
N GLU A 11 -15.57 -51.73 101.92
CA GLU A 11 -15.30 -53.17 101.75
C GLU A 11 -13.89 -53.47 101.20
N MET A 12 -12.98 -53.90 102.09
CA MET A 12 -11.69 -54.44 101.64
C MET A 12 -11.94 -55.75 100.88
N PRO A 13 -11.50 -55.88 99.62
CA PRO A 13 -11.70 -57.09 98.84
C PRO A 13 -10.99 -58.28 99.51
N ASP A 14 -11.49 -59.50 99.27
CA ASP A 14 -10.90 -60.74 99.80
C ASP A 14 -9.41 -60.85 99.40
N LEU A 15 -8.51 -60.57 100.34
CA LEU A 15 -7.07 -60.42 100.07
C LEU A 15 -6.39 -61.79 100.08
N THR A 16 -6.16 -62.33 98.88
CA THR A 16 -5.31 -63.50 98.70
C THR A 16 -3.84 -63.11 98.56
N THR A 17 -2.93 -63.93 99.08
CA THR A 17 -1.48 -63.70 99.04
C THR A 17 -0.98 -63.51 97.60
N GLY A 18 -0.30 -62.40 97.32
CA GLY A 18 0.18 -62.04 95.98
C GLY A 18 -0.72 -61.05 95.23
N THR A 19 -1.88 -60.69 95.77
CA THR A 19 -2.73 -59.63 95.22
C THR A 19 -2.06 -58.27 95.39
N LEU A 20 -1.91 -57.53 94.30
CA LEU A 20 -1.38 -56.17 94.32
C LEU A 20 -2.55 -55.17 94.33
N LEU A 21 -2.41 -54.08 95.10
CA LEU A 21 -3.41 -53.03 95.22
C LEU A 21 -2.76 -51.66 94.97
N VAL A 22 -3.50 -50.74 94.34
CA VAL A 22 -3.09 -49.35 94.18
C VAL A 22 -3.98 -48.48 95.06
N ILE A 23 -3.38 -47.82 96.05
CA ILE A 23 -4.06 -46.85 96.91
C ILE A 23 -4.01 -45.49 96.22
N LYS A 24 -5.17 -44.93 95.87
CA LYS A 24 -5.24 -43.63 95.18
C LYS A 24 -5.07 -42.50 96.19
N GLY A 25 -4.12 -41.61 95.93
CA GLY A 25 -3.88 -40.42 96.78
C GLY A 25 -5.04 -39.41 96.81
N THR A 26 -6.04 -39.55 95.93
CA THR A 26 -7.29 -38.75 95.97
C THR A 26 -8.28 -39.23 97.03
N GLU A 27 -8.21 -40.50 97.42
CA GLU A 27 -9.13 -41.13 98.38
C GLU A 27 -8.53 -41.09 99.79
N VAL A 28 -7.20 -41.20 99.90
CA VAL A 28 -6.50 -41.28 101.18
C VAL A 28 -5.28 -40.36 101.19
N ALA A 29 -5.24 -39.39 102.13
CA ALA A 29 -4.12 -38.46 102.27
C ALA A 29 -2.86 -39.10 102.91
N PHE A 30 -3.06 -40.07 103.79
CA PHE A 30 -1.99 -40.83 104.46
C PHE A 30 -2.41 -42.29 104.57
N TYR A 31 -1.61 -43.19 103.99
CA TYR A 31 -1.88 -44.63 104.04
C TYR A 31 -0.91 -45.32 105.00
N ILE A 32 -1.44 -46.01 106.00
CA ILE A 32 -0.68 -46.88 106.90
C ILE A 32 -1.05 -48.32 106.52
N PRO A 33 -0.13 -49.12 105.97
CA PRO A 33 -0.44 -50.49 105.58
C PRO A 33 -0.80 -51.32 106.81
N PRO A 34 -1.97 -51.99 106.85
CA PRO A 34 -2.31 -52.90 107.93
C PRO A 34 -1.48 -54.19 107.83
N THR A 35 -1.44 -54.97 108.91
CA THR A 35 -0.66 -56.21 108.99
C THR A 35 -1.00 -57.17 107.86
N GLY A 36 -0.01 -57.55 107.05
CA GLY A 36 -0.17 -58.44 105.89
C GLY A 36 -0.05 -57.76 104.52
N LEU A 37 0.03 -56.43 104.46
CA LEU A 37 0.29 -55.66 103.25
C LEU A 37 1.68 -55.02 103.29
N GLU A 38 2.44 -55.17 102.20
CA GLU A 38 3.75 -54.54 102.02
C GLU A 38 3.67 -53.50 100.89
N VAL A 39 4.29 -52.33 101.07
CA VAL A 39 4.37 -51.31 100.03
C VAL A 39 5.57 -51.61 99.14
N VAL A 40 5.28 -52.09 97.93
CA VAL A 40 6.30 -52.47 96.94
C VAL A 40 6.79 -51.23 96.17
N GLN A 41 8.09 -51.12 95.95
CA GLN A 41 8.66 -50.08 95.08
C GLN A 41 8.27 -50.32 93.61
N GLY A 42 7.93 -49.25 92.88
CA GLY A 42 7.77 -49.31 91.43
C GLY A 42 9.12 -49.42 90.70
N ASP A 43 9.07 -49.61 89.39
CA ASP A 43 10.26 -49.88 88.54
C ASP A 43 11.29 -48.75 88.52
N CYS A 44 10.88 -47.54 88.91
CA CYS A 44 11.75 -46.37 88.99
C CYS A 44 12.42 -46.22 90.37
N GLY A 45 12.28 -47.21 91.27
CA GLY A 45 12.75 -47.15 92.67
C GLY A 45 11.90 -46.27 93.60
N ASN A 46 10.76 -45.76 93.10
CA ASN A 46 9.85 -44.90 93.86
C ASN A 46 8.70 -45.71 94.46
N TYR A 47 8.36 -45.45 95.72
CA TYR A 47 7.19 -46.02 96.40
C TYR A 47 5.86 -45.40 95.96
N VAL A 48 5.91 -44.22 95.36
CA VAL A 48 4.73 -43.50 94.86
C VAL A 48 4.75 -43.53 93.33
N ARG A 49 3.62 -43.94 92.74
CA ARG A 49 3.38 -43.85 91.29
C ARG A 49 2.68 -42.53 90.99
N GLU A 50 3.21 -41.77 90.04
CA GLU A 50 2.59 -40.53 89.60
C GLU A 50 1.39 -40.81 88.70
N ALA A 51 0.23 -40.22 89.05
CA ALA A 51 -0.95 -40.24 88.21
C ALA A 51 -0.81 -39.24 87.06
N VAL A 52 -1.43 -39.56 85.93
CA VAL A 52 -1.46 -38.68 84.75
C VAL A 52 -2.82 -37.99 84.70
N THR A 53 -2.82 -36.66 84.80
CA THR A 53 -4.03 -35.84 84.62
C THR A 53 -4.25 -35.59 83.12
N LEU A 54 -5.30 -36.15 82.53
CA LEU A 54 -5.64 -35.88 81.13
C LEU A 54 -6.59 -34.68 81.05
N GLU A 55 -6.28 -33.74 80.16
CA GLU A 55 -7.16 -32.65 79.76
C GLU A 55 -8.11 -33.07 78.61
N ARG A 56 -8.94 -32.15 78.11
CA ARG A 56 -9.78 -32.41 76.94
C ARG A 56 -8.91 -32.67 75.71
N LEU A 57 -9.33 -33.62 74.87
CA LEU A 57 -8.58 -34.07 73.69
C LEU A 57 -7.24 -34.72 74.01
N GLU A 58 -6.98 -35.09 75.26
CA GLU A 58 -5.81 -35.87 75.63
C GLU A 58 -6.15 -37.34 75.88
N TYR A 59 -5.19 -38.22 75.67
CA TYR A 59 -5.26 -39.62 76.01
C TYR A 59 -3.90 -40.12 76.51
N CYS A 60 -3.90 -41.19 77.30
CA CYS A 60 -2.69 -41.94 77.65
C CYS A 60 -2.88 -43.41 77.29
N ILE A 61 -1.75 -44.10 77.15
CA ILE A 61 -1.72 -45.54 76.87
C ILE A 61 -1.10 -46.21 78.10
N LEU A 62 -1.82 -47.15 78.68
CA LEU A 62 -1.33 -48.04 79.74
C LEU A 62 -1.01 -49.39 79.11
N LEU A 63 0.17 -49.93 79.38
CA LEU A 63 0.61 -51.26 78.97
C LEU A 63 0.62 -52.17 80.19
N ASP A 64 -0.12 -53.27 80.12
CA ASP A 64 -0.11 -54.31 81.13
C ASP A 64 1.02 -55.33 80.87
N GLU A 65 1.36 -56.16 81.86
CA GLU A 65 2.39 -57.20 81.73
C GLU A 65 2.03 -58.25 80.67
N ASP A 66 0.73 -58.49 80.45
CA ASP A 66 0.20 -59.37 79.41
C ASP A 66 0.32 -58.80 77.99
N GLY A 67 0.86 -57.58 77.85
CA GLY A 67 1.00 -56.88 76.57
C GLY A 67 -0.28 -56.18 76.09
N HIS A 68 -1.38 -56.27 76.85
CA HIS A 68 -2.62 -55.58 76.55
C HIS A 68 -2.46 -54.07 76.76
N LYS A 69 -2.82 -53.27 75.74
CA LYS A 69 -2.78 -51.80 75.80
C LYS A 69 -4.16 -51.25 76.12
N ARG A 70 -4.28 -50.46 77.17
CA ARG A 70 -5.50 -49.74 77.56
C ARG A 70 -5.37 -48.26 77.24
N TYR A 71 -6.26 -47.75 76.41
CA TYR A 71 -6.31 -46.35 75.99
C TYR A 71 -7.35 -45.62 76.84
N ILE A 72 -6.95 -44.56 77.54
CA ILE A 72 -7.85 -43.77 78.39
C ILE A 72 -7.91 -42.36 77.84
N GLN A 73 -9.13 -41.86 77.62
CA GLN A 73 -9.42 -40.54 77.09
C GLN A 73 -9.75 -39.57 78.22
N GLY A 74 -9.27 -38.32 78.11
CA GLY A 74 -9.57 -37.26 79.07
C GLY A 74 -10.92 -36.58 78.81
N PRO A 75 -11.37 -35.70 79.73
CA PRO A 75 -10.65 -35.24 80.92
C PRO A 75 -10.82 -36.19 82.11
N GLN A 76 -9.73 -36.76 82.62
CA GLN A 76 -9.75 -37.67 83.77
C GLN A 76 -8.37 -37.77 84.42
N VAL A 77 -8.31 -37.97 85.75
CA VAL A 77 -7.08 -38.37 86.44
C VAL A 77 -6.91 -39.88 86.33
N VAL A 78 -5.85 -40.31 85.66
CA VAL A 78 -5.58 -41.70 85.36
C VAL A 78 -4.58 -42.29 86.34
N PHE A 79 -5.01 -43.36 87.03
CA PHE A 79 -4.16 -44.19 87.87
C PHE A 79 -3.89 -45.52 87.16
N PRO A 80 -2.63 -45.94 87.00
CA PRO A 80 -2.31 -47.27 86.47
C PRO A 80 -2.75 -48.36 87.46
N ARG A 81 -3.19 -49.50 86.96
CA ARG A 81 -3.33 -50.72 87.78
C ARG A 81 -1.97 -51.18 88.32
N PRO A 82 -1.93 -52.08 89.32
CA PRO A 82 -0.65 -52.50 89.90
C PRO A 82 0.35 -53.07 88.89
N THR A 83 -0.12 -53.76 87.86
CA THR A 83 0.69 -54.36 86.78
C THR A 83 0.85 -53.45 85.56
N GLU A 84 0.06 -52.38 85.46
CA GLU A 84 0.11 -51.47 84.32
C GLU A 84 1.18 -50.39 84.46
N ARG A 85 1.76 -49.98 83.33
CA ARG A 85 2.70 -48.87 83.22
C ARG A 85 2.27 -47.92 82.13
N PHE A 86 2.57 -46.63 82.29
CA PHE A 86 2.36 -45.66 81.21
C PHE A 86 3.36 -45.93 80.08
N VAL A 87 2.85 -45.99 78.86
CA VAL A 87 3.69 -45.98 77.67
C VAL A 87 4.25 -44.57 77.51
N GLU A 88 5.57 -44.45 77.61
CA GLU A 88 6.29 -43.20 77.44
C GLU A 88 6.87 -43.11 76.03
N ARG A 89 6.65 -41.98 75.35
CA ARG A 89 7.22 -41.69 74.04
C ARG A 89 7.82 -40.30 74.04
N GLU A 90 9.09 -40.18 73.62
CA GLU A 90 9.83 -38.91 73.66
C GLU A 90 9.78 -38.21 75.03
N GLY A 91 9.74 -39.00 76.12
CA GLY A 91 9.63 -38.47 77.49
C GLY A 91 8.21 -38.02 77.90
N ARG A 92 7.18 -38.27 77.08
CA ARG A 92 5.79 -37.86 77.32
C ARG A 92 4.88 -39.06 77.56
N ARG A 93 4.00 -38.93 78.55
CA ARG A 93 2.95 -39.91 78.92
C ARG A 93 1.53 -39.48 78.53
N LYS A 94 1.39 -38.22 78.09
CA LYS A 94 0.15 -37.62 77.59
C LYS A 94 0.26 -37.41 76.10
N PHE A 95 -0.78 -37.79 75.37
CA PHE A 95 -0.89 -37.67 73.93
C PHE A 95 -2.16 -36.91 73.58
N ARG A 96 -2.16 -36.16 72.48
CA ARG A 96 -3.38 -35.49 71.99
C ARG A 96 -4.06 -36.34 70.93
N ALA A 97 -5.39 -36.29 70.93
CA ALA A 97 -6.23 -36.89 69.91
C ALA A 97 -5.84 -36.36 68.52
N ILE A 98 -6.10 -37.18 67.50
CA ILE A 98 -5.83 -36.81 66.12
C ILE A 98 -7.01 -35.97 65.62
N GLU A 99 -6.74 -34.69 65.38
CA GLU A 99 -7.71 -33.76 64.83
C GLU A 99 -7.67 -33.85 63.30
N LEU A 100 -8.79 -34.27 62.72
CA LEU A 100 -9.03 -34.38 61.29
C LEU A 100 -9.95 -33.22 60.85
N ASN A 101 -9.53 -32.53 59.80
CA ASN A 101 -10.38 -31.60 59.06
C ASN A 101 -11.19 -32.37 58.00
N GLU A 102 -12.25 -31.76 57.47
CA GLU A 102 -13.06 -32.33 56.36
C GLU A 102 -12.24 -32.73 55.12
N LEU A 103 -11.05 -32.15 54.97
CA LEU A 103 -10.11 -32.35 53.88
C LEU A 103 -8.94 -33.28 54.26
N SER A 104 -9.10 -34.07 55.32
CA SER A 104 -8.10 -35.03 55.78
C SER A 104 -8.73 -36.35 56.18
N GLY A 105 -7.95 -37.41 56.15
CA GLY A 105 -8.35 -38.72 56.64
C GLY A 105 -7.17 -39.50 57.20
N ILE A 106 -7.48 -40.50 58.01
CA ILE A 106 -6.51 -41.42 58.61
C ILE A 106 -6.74 -42.82 58.07
N TYR A 107 -5.66 -43.49 57.70
CA TYR A 107 -5.70 -44.85 57.18
C TYR A 107 -5.38 -45.86 58.28
N LEU A 108 -6.31 -46.76 58.55
CA LEU A 108 -6.31 -47.68 59.68
C LEU A 108 -6.49 -49.13 59.21
N LYS A 109 -5.97 -50.07 59.99
CA LYS A 109 -6.21 -51.50 59.87
C LYS A 109 -6.74 -52.05 61.18
N VAL A 110 -7.80 -52.83 61.11
CA VAL A 110 -8.39 -53.49 62.26
C VAL A 110 -7.52 -54.69 62.66
N ILE A 111 -6.97 -54.69 63.87
CA ILE A 111 -6.11 -55.75 64.41
C ILE A 111 -6.85 -56.66 65.41
N ALA A 112 -7.96 -56.20 65.97
CA ALA A 112 -8.84 -57.00 66.83
C ALA A 112 -10.32 -56.76 66.44
N PRO A 113 -11.19 -57.78 66.49
CA PRO A 113 -12.58 -57.62 66.06
C PRO A 113 -13.36 -56.81 67.10
N TYR A 114 -14.23 -55.90 66.62
CA TYR A 114 -15.13 -55.13 67.47
C TYR A 114 -16.44 -54.83 66.73
N SER A 115 -17.47 -54.44 67.48
CA SER A 115 -18.76 -54.03 66.93
C SER A 115 -19.08 -52.62 67.42
N GLU A 116 -19.41 -51.73 66.49
CA GLU A 116 -19.74 -50.34 66.78
C GLU A 116 -20.85 -49.87 65.84
N ASP A 117 -21.84 -49.15 66.37
CA ASP A 117 -22.98 -48.61 65.63
C ASP A 117 -23.71 -49.64 64.73
N GLY A 118 -23.75 -50.90 65.18
CA GLY A 118 -24.40 -52.01 64.45
C GLY A 118 -23.60 -52.54 63.26
N ARG A 119 -22.32 -52.16 63.12
CA ARG A 119 -21.37 -52.72 62.15
C ARG A 119 -20.32 -53.57 62.87
N ASP A 120 -20.12 -54.78 62.36
CA ASP A 120 -19.08 -55.69 62.84
C ASP A 120 -17.81 -55.54 62.01
N TYR A 121 -16.71 -55.16 62.67
CA TYR A 121 -15.40 -55.00 62.07
C TYR A 121 -14.55 -56.25 62.28
N LYS A 122 -13.97 -56.77 61.20
CA LYS A 122 -13.17 -58.00 61.24
C LYS A 122 -11.68 -57.71 61.25
N VAL A 123 -10.91 -58.62 61.85
CA VAL A 123 -9.45 -58.56 61.82
C VAL A 123 -8.95 -58.55 60.38
N GLY A 124 -8.06 -57.61 60.07
CA GLY A 124 -7.47 -57.41 58.75
C GLY A 124 -8.20 -56.40 57.87
N GLU A 125 -9.39 -55.94 58.28
CA GLU A 125 -10.17 -54.94 57.54
C GLU A 125 -9.47 -53.58 57.51
N GLU A 126 -9.49 -52.93 56.35
CA GLU A 126 -8.83 -51.65 56.12
C GLU A 126 -9.86 -50.51 56.12
N LEU A 127 -9.66 -49.52 56.98
CA LEU A 127 -10.56 -48.39 57.20
C LEU A 127 -9.87 -47.08 56.82
N PHE A 128 -10.56 -46.19 56.12
CA PHE A 128 -10.11 -44.83 55.88
C PHE A 128 -11.15 -43.88 56.45
N LEU A 129 -10.87 -43.39 57.66
CA LEU A 129 -11.77 -42.48 58.37
C LEU A 129 -11.47 -41.07 57.91
N THR A 130 -12.47 -40.38 57.39
CA THR A 130 -12.32 -38.99 56.94
C THR A 130 -12.82 -38.02 58.01
N GLY A 131 -12.33 -36.77 58.01
CA GLY A 131 -12.81 -35.76 58.94
C GLY A 131 -14.28 -35.37 58.76
N ARG A 132 -14.94 -35.81 57.67
CA ARG A 132 -16.40 -35.70 57.50
C ARG A 132 -17.17 -36.72 58.34
N GLU A 133 -16.59 -37.89 58.56
CA GLU A 133 -17.17 -38.94 59.40
C GLU A 133 -16.83 -38.69 60.86
N GLN A 134 -15.55 -38.40 61.14
CA GLN A 134 -15.05 -38.19 62.49
C GLN A 134 -13.95 -37.13 62.52
N MET A 135 -14.25 -35.96 63.09
CA MET A 135 -13.27 -34.87 63.21
C MET A 135 -12.20 -35.11 64.27
N ILE A 136 -12.50 -35.90 65.30
CA ILE A 136 -11.56 -36.20 66.39
C ILE A 136 -11.46 -37.70 66.52
N TYR A 137 -10.29 -38.23 66.19
CA TYR A 137 -10.00 -39.65 66.28
C TYR A 137 -9.08 -39.93 67.47
N PHE A 138 -9.55 -40.79 68.37
CA PHE A 138 -8.74 -41.34 69.46
C PHE A 138 -8.21 -42.72 69.04
N PRO A 139 -6.90 -42.96 69.12
CA PRO A 139 -6.34 -44.28 68.94
C PRO A 139 -7.00 -45.33 69.83
N ARG A 140 -7.25 -46.49 69.23
CA ARG A 140 -7.95 -47.61 69.83
C ARG A 140 -7.07 -48.86 69.87
N PRO A 141 -7.26 -49.76 70.85
CA PRO A 141 -6.53 -51.02 70.89
C PRO A 141 -6.83 -51.92 69.68
N GLU A 142 -7.99 -51.76 69.05
CA GLU A 142 -8.41 -52.55 67.89
C GLU A 142 -7.86 -52.03 66.56
N HIS A 143 -7.23 -50.84 66.54
CA HIS A 143 -6.78 -50.18 65.31
C HIS A 143 -5.26 -50.00 65.26
N ALA A 144 -4.66 -50.33 64.12
CA ALA A 144 -3.29 -49.97 63.77
C ALA A 144 -3.30 -48.92 62.64
N VAL A 145 -2.52 -47.84 62.77
CA VAL A 145 -2.41 -46.84 61.70
C VAL A 145 -1.48 -47.35 60.61
N ILE A 146 -1.96 -47.36 59.37
CA ILE A 146 -1.11 -47.63 58.22
C ILE A 146 -0.51 -46.32 57.76
N ARG A 147 0.82 -46.20 57.89
CA ARG A 147 1.56 -45.05 57.38
C ARG A 147 1.76 -45.14 55.88
N TYR A 148 1.52 -44.03 55.18
CA TYR A 148 1.89 -43.88 53.77
C TYR A 148 3.04 -42.87 53.65
N GLY A 149 4.25 -43.38 53.37
CA GLY A 149 5.47 -42.57 53.45
C GLY A 149 5.77 -42.15 54.89
N GLN A 150 6.01 -40.86 55.12
CA GLN A 150 6.24 -40.28 56.44
C GLN A 150 4.98 -39.65 57.06
N ARG A 151 3.81 -39.81 56.43
CA ARG A 151 2.56 -39.15 56.84
C ARG A 151 1.59 -40.17 57.46
N GLU A 152 1.11 -39.84 58.65
CA GLU A 152 0.02 -40.57 59.34
C GLU A 152 -1.37 -40.07 58.91
N ILE A 153 -1.44 -38.80 58.50
CA ILE A 153 -2.67 -38.13 58.04
C ILE A 153 -2.56 -37.88 56.54
N HIS A 154 -3.56 -38.37 55.81
CA HIS A 154 -3.75 -38.08 54.40
C HIS A 154 -4.51 -36.78 54.24
N TYR A 155 -4.05 -35.92 53.35
CA TYR A 155 -4.68 -34.62 53.08
C TYR A 155 -5.19 -34.58 51.65
N ALA A 156 -6.26 -33.82 51.45
CA ALA A 156 -6.80 -33.55 50.14
C ALA A 156 -5.81 -32.71 49.33
N VAL A 157 -5.66 -33.09 48.07
CA VAL A 157 -4.95 -32.35 47.03
C VAL A 157 -5.91 -31.29 46.48
N ALA A 158 -5.45 -30.05 46.39
CA ALA A 158 -6.21 -29.00 45.74
C ALA A 158 -6.06 -29.16 44.23
N ILE A 159 -7.17 -29.24 43.50
CA ILE A 159 -7.20 -29.21 42.04
C ILE A 159 -7.88 -27.90 41.64
N PRO A 160 -7.12 -26.86 41.25
CA PRO A 160 -7.64 -25.59 40.75
C PRO A 160 -8.53 -25.72 39.51
N ALA A 161 -9.29 -24.66 39.19
CA ALA A 161 -10.04 -24.60 37.94
C ALA A 161 -9.07 -24.59 36.74
N GLY A 162 -9.34 -25.41 35.72
CA GLY A 162 -8.46 -25.57 34.56
C GLY A 162 -7.33 -26.58 34.74
N GLU A 163 -7.18 -27.16 35.94
CA GLU A 163 -6.27 -28.28 36.20
C GLU A 163 -7.03 -29.59 36.40
N ALA A 164 -6.31 -30.71 36.26
CA ALA A 164 -6.83 -32.03 36.53
C ALA A 164 -5.72 -32.95 37.03
N ARG A 165 -6.09 -34.07 37.64
CA ARG A 165 -5.17 -35.11 38.12
C ARG A 165 -5.61 -36.48 37.62
N TYR A 166 -4.65 -37.35 37.30
CA TYR A 166 -4.94 -38.74 37.00
C TYR A 166 -5.03 -39.55 38.29
N VAL A 167 -6.08 -40.35 38.42
CA VAL A 167 -6.35 -41.18 39.59
C VAL A 167 -6.49 -42.62 39.13
N LEU A 168 -5.57 -43.47 39.57
CA LEU A 168 -5.59 -44.91 39.39
C LEU A 168 -6.42 -45.56 40.49
N ASP A 169 -7.45 -46.30 40.11
CA ASP A 169 -8.12 -47.24 41.00
C ASP A 169 -7.31 -48.55 41.05
N ARG A 170 -6.82 -48.91 42.24
CA ARG A 170 -6.04 -50.12 42.53
C ARG A 170 -6.84 -51.40 42.37
N MET A 171 -8.16 -51.34 42.51
CA MET A 171 -9.03 -52.51 42.44
C MET A 171 -9.38 -52.84 40.99
N SER A 172 -9.72 -51.84 40.18
CA SER A 172 -10.09 -52.02 38.78
C SER A 172 -8.92 -51.89 37.81
N GLY A 173 -7.86 -51.17 38.20
CA GLY A 173 -6.75 -50.77 37.31
C GLY A 173 -7.09 -49.59 36.39
N GLU A 174 -8.29 -49.02 36.50
CA GLU A 174 -8.74 -47.90 35.67
C GLU A 174 -8.08 -46.58 36.11
N ILE A 175 -7.58 -45.81 35.14
CA ILE A 175 -7.04 -44.47 35.38
C ILE A 175 -8.05 -43.43 34.89
N SER A 176 -8.64 -42.71 35.83
CA SER A 176 -9.63 -41.68 35.57
C SER A 176 -9.05 -40.27 35.70
N LEU A 177 -9.66 -39.31 35.00
CA LEU A 177 -9.27 -37.89 35.06
C LEU A 177 -10.20 -37.13 36.02
N VAL A 178 -9.65 -36.63 37.13
CA VAL A 178 -10.41 -35.79 38.07
C VAL A 178 -10.13 -34.31 37.78
N ARG A 179 -11.13 -33.60 37.27
CA ARG A 179 -11.06 -32.18 36.91
C ARG A 179 -11.40 -31.27 38.09
N GLY A 180 -10.72 -30.13 38.21
CA GLY A 180 -11.03 -29.09 39.18
C GLY A 180 -12.19 -28.17 38.73
N PRO A 181 -12.61 -27.22 39.58
CA PRO A 181 -12.10 -26.93 40.90
C PRO A 181 -12.63 -27.90 41.98
N ARG A 182 -11.75 -28.63 42.67
CA ARG A 182 -12.14 -29.56 43.76
C ARG A 182 -11.00 -29.80 44.75
N MET A 183 -11.33 -29.92 46.03
CA MET A 183 -10.43 -30.53 47.02
C MET A 183 -10.61 -32.05 46.96
N PHE A 184 -9.64 -32.77 46.39
CA PHE A 184 -9.70 -34.20 46.15
C PHE A 184 -8.92 -34.97 47.22
N LEU A 185 -9.62 -35.75 48.04
CA LEU A 185 -9.03 -36.65 49.04
C LEU A 185 -9.06 -38.08 48.49
N PRO A 186 -7.94 -38.62 47.96
CA PRO A 186 -7.90 -39.99 47.46
C PRO A 186 -8.05 -40.98 48.62
N ASP A 187 -8.92 -41.98 48.48
CA ASP A 187 -8.99 -43.08 49.46
C ASP A 187 -7.77 -44.00 49.25
N PRO A 188 -6.80 -44.05 50.19
CA PRO A 188 -5.56 -44.81 50.03
C PRO A 188 -5.75 -46.32 49.84
N ARG A 189 -6.96 -46.86 50.13
CA ARG A 189 -7.34 -48.25 49.88
C ARG A 189 -7.57 -48.53 48.39
N LYS A 190 -8.15 -47.55 47.69
CA LYS A 190 -8.64 -47.73 46.32
C LYS A 190 -7.93 -46.83 45.32
N GLU A 191 -7.66 -45.58 45.67
CA GLU A 191 -7.24 -44.55 44.74
C GLU A 191 -5.79 -44.12 44.96
N VAL A 192 -5.07 -43.87 43.87
CA VAL A 192 -3.73 -43.29 43.89
C VAL A 192 -3.62 -42.22 42.82
N VAL A 193 -3.12 -41.05 43.20
CA VAL A 193 -2.77 -40.01 42.23
C VAL A 193 -1.51 -40.45 41.49
N VAL A 194 -1.60 -40.47 40.16
CA VAL A 194 -0.51 -40.87 39.26
C VAL A 194 -0.23 -39.76 38.27
N ARG A 195 1.00 -39.75 37.74
CA ARG A 195 1.44 -38.88 36.64
C ARG A 195 1.66 -39.75 35.40
N ARG A 196 1.14 -39.31 34.26
CA ARG A 196 1.33 -39.98 32.96
C ARG A 196 2.75 -39.72 32.47
N VAL A 197 3.47 -40.79 32.10
CA VAL A 197 4.75 -40.70 31.41
C VAL A 197 4.46 -40.76 29.91
N LEU A 198 5.07 -39.85 29.15
CA LEU A 198 4.97 -39.84 27.68
C LEU A 198 6.27 -40.35 27.08
N ASP A 199 6.24 -40.79 25.83
CA ASP A 199 7.49 -41.05 25.11
C ASP A 199 8.16 -39.75 24.64
N ALA A 200 9.49 -39.75 24.51
CA ALA A 200 10.23 -38.56 24.11
C ALA A 200 9.79 -38.04 22.72
N GLU A 201 9.45 -38.96 21.80
CA GLU A 201 8.89 -38.62 20.50
C GLU A 201 7.50 -37.97 20.62
N GLU A 202 6.65 -38.46 21.53
CA GLU A 202 5.32 -37.88 21.79
C GLU A 202 5.44 -36.48 22.39
N VAL A 203 6.35 -36.26 23.35
CA VAL A 203 6.59 -34.95 23.95
C VAL A 203 7.10 -33.96 22.90
N ALA A 204 8.05 -34.37 22.05
CA ALA A 204 8.56 -33.53 20.97
C ALA A 204 7.47 -33.18 19.94
N LEU A 205 6.54 -34.10 19.68
CA LEU A 205 5.43 -33.91 18.75
C LEU A 205 4.32 -33.01 19.34
N TRP A 206 3.96 -33.19 20.61
CA TRP A 206 2.88 -32.46 21.27
C TRP A 206 3.30 -31.06 21.72
N PHE A 207 4.57 -30.90 22.13
CA PHE A 207 5.15 -29.66 22.63
C PHE A 207 6.43 -29.30 21.84
N PRO A 208 6.29 -28.91 20.56
CA PRO A 208 7.45 -28.65 19.70
C PRO A 208 8.30 -27.49 20.25
N GLY A 209 9.60 -27.75 20.45
CA GLY A 209 10.58 -26.76 20.92
C GLY A 209 10.63 -26.55 22.44
N ASN A 210 9.88 -27.31 23.24
CA ASN A 210 9.86 -27.17 24.69
C ASN A 210 10.83 -28.14 25.38
N GLN A 211 12.07 -27.71 25.61
CA GLN A 211 13.10 -28.53 26.27
C GLN A 211 12.76 -28.84 27.74
N GLU A 212 12.16 -27.90 28.49
CA GLU A 212 11.77 -28.13 29.89
C GLU A 212 10.80 -29.31 30.04
N ALA A 213 9.87 -29.47 29.09
CA ALA A 213 8.91 -30.58 29.09
C ALA A 213 9.60 -31.92 28.81
N LEU A 214 10.59 -31.94 27.92
CA LEU A 214 11.40 -33.13 27.64
C LEU A 214 12.19 -33.55 28.87
N ASP A 215 12.96 -32.62 29.47
CA ASP A 215 13.77 -32.91 30.65
C ASP A 215 12.92 -33.38 31.84
N TYR A 216 11.75 -32.77 32.06
CA TYR A 216 10.82 -33.19 33.10
C TYR A 216 10.30 -34.61 32.85
N ASN A 217 9.90 -34.92 31.62
CA ASN A 217 9.40 -36.24 31.26
C ASN A 217 10.50 -37.32 31.31
N ASP A 218 11.73 -36.99 30.94
CA ASP A 218 12.88 -37.89 31.06
C ASP A 218 13.19 -38.20 32.53
N ASN A 219 13.08 -37.22 33.42
CA ASN A 219 13.17 -37.44 34.86
C ASN A 219 12.04 -38.35 35.37
N LEU A 220 10.80 -38.15 34.91
CA LEU A 220 9.68 -39.05 35.25
C LEU A 220 9.89 -40.48 34.74
N LYS A 221 10.40 -40.63 33.51
CA LYS A 221 10.70 -41.94 32.91
C LYS A 221 11.83 -42.67 33.66
N ALA A 222 12.85 -41.93 34.10
CA ALA A 222 13.90 -42.47 34.97
C ALA A 222 13.36 -42.97 36.32
N LEU A 223 12.34 -42.30 36.86
CA LEU A 223 11.64 -42.68 38.11
C LEU A 223 10.66 -43.84 37.92
N SER A 224 9.99 -43.94 36.77
CA SER A 224 8.98 -44.98 36.49
C SER A 224 9.59 -46.33 36.12
N GLY A 225 10.81 -46.34 35.58
CA GLY A 225 11.51 -47.54 35.11
C GLY A 225 10.82 -48.16 33.88
N PHE A 226 9.88 -49.07 34.12
CA PHE A 226 9.12 -49.80 33.08
C PHE A 226 7.61 -49.50 33.09
N SER A 227 7.14 -48.64 33.99
CA SER A 227 5.71 -48.29 34.08
C SER A 227 5.40 -47.02 33.28
N ASP A 228 4.22 -46.99 32.65
CA ASP A 228 3.69 -45.83 31.90
C ASP A 228 3.23 -44.67 32.82
N TYR A 229 3.34 -44.84 34.14
CA TYR A 229 2.96 -43.83 35.12
C TYR A 229 3.90 -43.80 36.34
N VAL A 230 3.94 -42.65 37.01
CA VAL A 230 4.65 -42.45 38.28
C VAL A 230 3.65 -42.13 39.38
N SER A 231 3.68 -42.87 40.47
CA SER A 231 2.88 -42.55 41.67
C SER A 231 3.63 -41.59 42.60
N GLU A 232 2.92 -40.82 43.44
CA GLU A 232 3.55 -39.95 44.45
C GLU A 232 4.56 -40.68 45.35
N LYS A 233 4.37 -41.98 45.58
CA LYS A 233 5.28 -42.81 46.37
C LYS A 233 6.69 -42.89 45.76
N MET A 234 6.79 -42.88 44.44
CA MET A 234 8.06 -42.98 43.70
C MET A 234 8.81 -41.65 43.64
N LEU A 235 8.09 -40.53 43.78
CA LEU A 235 8.65 -39.16 43.79
C LEU A 235 9.33 -38.80 45.13
N SER A 236 9.14 -39.60 46.17
CA SER A 236 9.74 -39.35 47.48
C SER A 236 11.23 -39.77 47.49
N PRO A 237 12.15 -38.96 48.05
CA PRO A 237 13.60 -39.23 48.01
C PRO A 237 14.05 -40.55 48.68
N ASP A 238 13.20 -41.19 49.49
CA ASP A 238 13.44 -42.50 50.10
C ASP A 238 12.96 -43.70 49.23
N GLY A 239 12.55 -43.47 47.99
CA GLY A 239 11.99 -44.49 47.08
C GLY A 239 12.95 -45.59 46.59
N ALA A 240 14.22 -45.57 46.98
CA ALA A 240 15.14 -46.67 46.70
C ALA A 240 14.85 -47.87 47.63
N PRO A 241 14.73 -49.11 47.14
CA PRO A 241 14.47 -50.27 47.99
C PRO A 241 15.72 -50.61 48.82
N SER A 242 15.90 -49.95 49.96
CA SER A 242 16.87 -50.34 50.99
C SER A 242 16.38 -51.61 51.68
N LYS A 243 16.62 -52.77 51.07
CA LYS A 243 16.27 -54.10 51.60
C LYS A 243 17.03 -54.50 52.87
N LYS A 244 17.84 -53.63 53.49
CA LYS A 244 18.72 -54.01 54.61
C LYS A 244 18.50 -53.27 55.93
N LYS A 245 17.67 -52.23 56.01
CA LYS A 245 17.38 -51.56 57.30
C LYS A 245 16.00 -51.88 57.91
N ALA A 246 15.07 -52.43 57.14
CA ALA A 246 13.69 -52.64 57.62
C ALA A 246 13.47 -53.89 58.50
N ARG A 247 14.49 -54.72 58.75
CA ARG A 247 14.30 -56.02 59.44
C ARG A 247 14.55 -55.96 60.95
N GLU A 248 15.22 -54.94 61.48
CA GLU A 248 15.48 -54.83 62.93
C GLU A 248 14.53 -53.88 63.67
N GLU A 249 13.93 -52.89 63.01
CA GLU A 249 12.99 -51.94 63.66
C GLU A 249 11.52 -52.41 63.66
N ALA A 250 11.19 -53.49 62.95
CA ALA A 250 9.80 -53.94 62.78
C ALA A 250 9.23 -54.76 63.95
N LEU A 251 10.04 -55.13 64.95
CA LEU A 251 9.58 -56.00 66.04
C LEU A 251 9.17 -55.26 67.33
N VAL A 252 9.52 -53.97 67.50
CA VAL A 252 9.17 -53.21 68.71
C VAL A 252 9.01 -51.71 68.38
N SER A 253 7.96 -51.31 67.66
CA SER A 253 7.43 -49.93 67.71
C SER A 253 6.14 -49.80 66.90
N ASP A 254 5.02 -50.12 67.53
CA ASP A 254 3.67 -49.80 67.04
C ASP A 254 3.30 -48.34 67.43
N GLY A 255 4.24 -47.43 67.17
CA GLY A 255 4.33 -46.14 67.83
C GLY A 255 4.09 -44.97 66.92
N PHE A 256 2.91 -44.31 67.00
CA PHE A 256 2.66 -42.93 66.55
C PHE A 256 3.86 -42.01 66.84
N ASN A 257 4.51 -41.55 65.77
CA ASN A 257 5.66 -40.65 65.81
C ASN A 257 5.27 -39.44 64.97
N ARG A 258 5.18 -38.29 65.63
CA ARG A 258 4.96 -37.02 64.95
C ARG A 258 6.24 -36.68 64.20
N SER A 259 6.17 -36.57 62.88
CA SER A 259 7.30 -35.99 62.15
C SER A 259 7.45 -34.53 62.58
N ASN A 260 8.65 -34.16 63.05
CA ASN A 260 9.04 -32.76 63.34
C ASN A 260 9.21 -31.92 62.06
N ASN A 261 8.70 -32.39 60.92
CA ASN A 261 8.69 -31.63 59.68
C ASN A 261 7.62 -30.55 59.80
N PHE A 262 8.10 -29.32 60.08
CA PHE A 262 7.34 -28.09 59.89
C PHE A 262 6.66 -28.15 58.52
N THR A 263 5.34 -28.37 58.53
CA THR A 263 4.53 -28.23 57.32
C THR A 263 4.21 -26.74 57.26
N PRO A 264 4.87 -25.95 56.39
CA PRO A 264 4.57 -24.53 56.27
C PRO A 264 3.07 -24.34 56.03
N PRO A 265 2.48 -23.22 56.50
CA PRO A 265 1.11 -22.87 56.09
C PRO A 265 1.04 -22.95 54.56
N ARG A 266 -0.02 -23.57 54.04
CA ARG A 266 -0.17 -23.87 52.61
C ARG A 266 -0.25 -22.57 51.80
N THR A 267 0.89 -21.96 51.50
CA THR A 267 1.02 -21.15 50.30
C THR A 267 0.87 -22.15 49.17
N ILE A 268 -0.27 -22.12 48.47
CA ILE A 268 -0.43 -22.86 47.22
C ILE A 268 0.64 -22.28 46.31
N THR A 269 1.78 -22.96 46.18
CA THR A 269 2.75 -22.63 45.16
C THR A 269 2.10 -22.97 43.84
N LEU A 270 1.55 -21.96 43.14
CA LEU A 270 0.88 -22.11 41.83
C LEU A 270 1.86 -22.52 40.70
N TYR A 271 3.09 -22.90 41.03
CA TYR A 271 4.12 -23.36 40.09
C TYR A 271 4.08 -24.89 39.95
N ASP A 272 2.89 -25.45 39.73
CA ASP A 272 2.64 -26.89 39.56
C ASP A 272 2.45 -27.25 38.07
N LYS A 273 3.17 -26.54 37.17
CA LYS A 273 3.03 -26.61 35.70
C LYS A 273 2.98 -28.06 35.14
N TYR A 274 3.67 -29.00 35.78
CA TYR A 274 3.74 -30.40 35.36
C TYR A 274 3.22 -31.41 36.40
N ASP A 275 2.52 -30.93 37.43
CA ASP A 275 1.96 -31.79 38.48
C ASP A 275 0.56 -32.32 38.10
N GLY A 276 -0.10 -31.63 37.15
CA GLY A 276 -1.40 -31.97 36.62
C GLY A 276 -1.41 -33.00 35.48
N ALA A 277 -2.61 -33.27 34.97
CA ALA A 277 -2.84 -34.02 33.75
C ALA A 277 -2.28 -33.27 32.53
N VAL A 278 -1.99 -34.02 31.45
CA VAL A 278 -1.43 -33.42 30.24
C VAL A 278 -2.46 -32.49 29.61
N ASN A 279 -2.12 -31.21 29.54
CA ASN A 279 -2.97 -30.17 28.99
C ASN A 279 -2.42 -29.70 27.64
N ILE A 280 -3.30 -29.50 26.67
CA ILE A 280 -2.95 -29.03 25.33
C ILE A 280 -3.75 -27.78 25.01
N ASP A 281 -3.02 -26.72 24.69
CA ASP A 281 -3.60 -25.47 24.25
C ASP A 281 -3.67 -25.41 22.73
N VAL A 282 -4.90 -25.43 22.20
CA VAL A 282 -5.17 -25.28 20.78
C VAL A 282 -5.40 -23.82 20.48
N TRP A 283 -4.50 -23.22 19.71
CA TRP A 283 -4.54 -21.80 19.34
C TRP A 283 -5.63 -21.51 18.30
N THR A 284 -6.03 -20.24 18.18
CA THR A 284 -6.99 -19.79 17.17
C THR A 284 -6.53 -20.19 15.77
N GLY A 285 -7.43 -20.81 15.00
CA GLY A 285 -7.13 -21.24 13.62
C GLY A 285 -6.38 -22.56 13.51
N TYR A 286 -6.08 -23.23 14.63
CA TYR A 286 -5.56 -24.59 14.66
C TYR A 286 -6.63 -25.58 15.13
N ALA A 287 -6.46 -26.83 14.72
CA ALA A 287 -7.19 -27.96 15.26
C ALA A 287 -6.23 -29.11 15.58
N ILE A 288 -6.64 -29.95 16.52
CA ILE A 288 -5.98 -31.20 16.87
C ILE A 288 -7.01 -32.33 16.82
N GLN A 289 -6.54 -33.54 16.55
CA GLN A 289 -7.39 -34.72 16.64
C GLN A 289 -6.94 -35.59 17.82
N VAL A 290 -7.87 -35.79 18.74
CA VAL A 290 -7.71 -36.67 19.89
C VAL A 290 -8.32 -38.02 19.54
N VAL A 291 -7.54 -39.08 19.73
CA VAL A 291 -7.94 -40.46 19.49
C VAL A 291 -7.86 -41.21 20.80
N ARG A 292 -8.98 -41.80 21.23
CA ARG A 292 -8.97 -42.75 22.34
C ARG A 292 -8.45 -44.09 21.87
N ARG A 293 -7.82 -44.84 22.78
CA ARG A 293 -7.44 -46.23 22.54
C ARG A 293 -8.64 -47.13 22.22
N SER A 294 -9.85 -46.74 22.61
CA SER A 294 -11.12 -47.38 22.22
C SER A 294 -11.51 -47.18 20.74
N GLY A 295 -10.80 -46.32 20.00
CA GLY A 295 -11.04 -46.01 18.59
C GLY A 295 -11.95 -44.80 18.36
N GLN A 296 -12.48 -44.16 19.41
CA GLN A 296 -13.24 -42.92 19.29
C GLN A 296 -12.31 -41.78 18.90
N ARG A 297 -12.70 -40.99 17.89
CA ARG A 297 -11.93 -39.86 17.37
C ARG A 297 -12.71 -38.57 17.61
N LYS A 298 -12.03 -37.53 18.08
CA LYS A 298 -12.61 -36.23 18.37
C LYS A 298 -11.68 -35.13 17.86
N VAL A 299 -12.21 -34.25 17.03
CA VAL A 299 -11.46 -33.08 16.56
C VAL A 299 -11.78 -31.88 17.46
N LEU A 300 -10.74 -31.23 17.96
CA LEU A 300 -10.83 -30.03 18.80
C LEU A 300 -10.34 -28.83 18.00
N VAL A 301 -11.17 -27.80 17.89
CA VAL A 301 -10.87 -26.57 17.16
C VAL A 301 -10.60 -25.44 18.17
N GLY A 302 -9.49 -24.74 17.99
CA GLY A 302 -9.10 -23.64 18.89
C GLY A 302 -9.98 -22.38 18.73
N PRO A 303 -9.98 -21.47 19.71
CA PRO A 303 -9.13 -21.46 20.90
C PRO A 303 -9.74 -22.28 22.05
N THR A 304 -9.10 -23.38 22.45
CA THR A 304 -9.55 -24.21 23.58
C THR A 304 -8.35 -24.87 24.26
N SER A 305 -8.38 -24.95 25.58
CA SER A 305 -7.44 -25.75 26.37
C SER A 305 -8.09 -27.09 26.72
N TYR A 306 -7.43 -28.20 26.41
CA TYR A 306 -7.98 -29.53 26.58
C TYR A 306 -7.06 -30.44 27.40
N GLN A 307 -7.62 -30.99 28.48
CA GLN A 307 -6.96 -31.97 29.33
C GLN A 307 -7.22 -33.37 28.78
N LEU A 308 -6.15 -34.05 28.37
CA LEU A 308 -6.22 -35.40 27.82
C LEU A 308 -6.61 -36.42 28.89
N GLU A 309 -7.53 -37.32 28.56
CA GLU A 309 -7.72 -38.56 29.33
C GLU A 309 -6.49 -39.48 29.20
N TYR A 310 -6.38 -40.48 30.07
CA TYR A 310 -5.19 -41.34 30.10
C TYR A 310 -5.06 -42.22 28.85
N ASP A 311 -6.19 -42.66 28.29
CA ASP A 311 -6.27 -43.48 27.08
C ASP A 311 -6.33 -42.64 25.78
N GLU A 312 -6.29 -41.31 25.89
CA GLU A 312 -6.29 -40.39 24.75
C GLU A 312 -4.86 -40.13 24.27
N THR A 313 -4.67 -40.21 22.96
CA THR A 313 -3.46 -39.79 22.24
C THR A 313 -3.83 -38.80 21.15
N LEU A 314 -2.82 -38.12 20.61
CA LEU A 314 -3.00 -37.18 19.52
C LEU A 314 -2.59 -37.83 18.19
N GLU A 315 -3.42 -37.68 17.17
CA GLU A 315 -3.10 -38.15 15.83
C GLU A 315 -2.10 -37.20 15.16
N ALA A 316 -0.99 -37.76 14.65
CA ALA A 316 0.04 -37.01 13.96
C ALA A 316 -0.33 -36.80 12.48
N VAL A 317 -0.08 -35.61 11.97
CA VAL A 317 -0.21 -35.24 10.55
C VAL A 317 1.20 -35.06 9.97
N THR A 318 1.41 -35.55 8.76
CA THR A 318 2.68 -35.48 8.06
C THR A 318 2.59 -34.44 6.94
N LEU A 319 3.48 -33.47 6.91
CA LEU A 319 3.44 -32.36 5.93
C LEU A 319 4.69 -32.40 5.05
N SER A 320 4.49 -32.40 3.73
CA SER A 320 5.60 -32.27 2.77
C SER A 320 6.24 -30.88 2.89
N THR A 321 7.57 -30.84 2.97
CA THR A 321 8.34 -29.59 3.09
C THR A 321 9.09 -29.27 1.79
N GLY A 322 9.86 -28.18 1.78
CA GLY A 322 10.61 -27.71 0.61
C GLY A 322 9.80 -26.87 -0.39
N THR A 323 10.50 -26.37 -1.41
CA THR A 323 9.96 -25.65 -2.58
C THR A 323 10.85 -25.97 -3.80
N PRO A 324 10.46 -26.88 -4.72
CA PRO A 324 9.17 -27.56 -4.82
C PRO A 324 8.87 -28.45 -3.61
N LYS A 325 7.58 -28.60 -3.27
CA LYS A 325 7.15 -29.52 -2.21
C LYS A 325 7.51 -30.97 -2.57
N SER A 326 8.25 -31.65 -1.70
CA SER A 326 8.68 -33.05 -1.87
C SER A 326 8.48 -33.84 -0.59
N ASP A 327 8.54 -35.17 -0.71
CA ASP A 327 8.41 -36.10 0.41
C ASP A 327 9.78 -36.52 0.98
N GLU A 328 10.87 -35.90 0.54
CA GLU A 328 12.23 -36.21 1.01
C GLU A 328 12.42 -35.84 2.48
N GLN A 329 11.81 -34.73 2.89
CA GLN A 329 11.81 -34.28 4.28
C GLN A 329 10.36 -33.99 4.71
N LEU A 330 9.83 -34.87 5.57
CA LEU A 330 8.50 -34.74 6.14
C LEU A 330 8.56 -33.99 7.47
N TYR A 331 7.60 -33.09 7.67
CA TYR A 331 7.39 -32.42 8.94
C TYR A 331 6.22 -33.06 9.67
N HIS A 332 6.48 -33.59 10.86
CA HIS A 332 5.47 -34.25 11.69
C HIS A 332 4.91 -33.25 12.71
N THR A 333 3.59 -33.13 12.78
CA THR A 333 2.93 -32.26 13.77
C THR A 333 1.53 -32.77 14.10
N VAL A 334 1.07 -32.50 15.32
CA VAL A 334 -0.35 -32.72 15.69
C VAL A 334 -1.24 -31.56 15.24
N TYR A 335 -0.65 -30.37 15.11
CA TYR A 335 -1.41 -29.14 14.93
C TYR A 335 -1.71 -28.91 13.46
N LEU A 336 -2.98 -29.09 13.08
CA LEU A 336 -3.47 -28.76 11.75
C LEU A 336 -3.88 -27.29 11.70
N ARG A 337 -3.28 -26.50 10.80
CA ARG A 337 -3.70 -25.12 10.55
C ARG A 337 -4.95 -25.11 9.66
N VAL A 338 -6.10 -24.85 10.27
CA VAL A 338 -7.43 -24.85 9.66
C VAL A 338 -7.74 -23.54 8.95
N LEU A 339 -7.27 -22.42 9.51
CA LEU A 339 -7.55 -21.06 9.00
C LEU A 339 -6.31 -20.35 8.49
N ASN A 340 -6.50 -19.56 7.43
CA ASN A 340 -5.51 -18.68 6.82
C ASN A 340 -4.21 -19.43 6.52
N ASN A 341 -4.32 -20.66 6.04
CA ASN A 341 -3.17 -21.46 5.70
C ASN A 341 -2.61 -21.02 4.35
N GLN A 342 -1.29 -20.98 4.24
CA GLN A 342 -0.59 -20.56 3.03
C GLN A 342 0.42 -21.64 2.65
N VAL A 343 0.24 -22.23 1.47
CA VAL A 343 1.10 -23.29 0.96
C VAL A 343 1.74 -22.81 -0.34
N SER A 344 3.05 -22.58 -0.32
CA SER A 344 3.82 -22.27 -1.52
C SER A 344 4.29 -23.53 -2.23
N ASP A 345 4.36 -23.48 -3.55
CA ASP A 345 4.88 -24.57 -4.37
C ASP A 345 5.46 -24.05 -5.69
N VAL A 346 6.27 -24.87 -6.36
CA VAL A 346 6.82 -24.58 -7.69
C VAL A 346 6.38 -25.66 -8.66
N VAL A 347 5.63 -25.26 -9.68
CA VAL A 347 5.10 -26.15 -10.72
C VAL A 347 5.98 -26.04 -11.96
N ARG A 348 6.66 -27.13 -12.29
CA ARG A 348 7.36 -27.29 -13.57
C ARG A 348 6.42 -27.96 -14.59
N ALA A 349 6.24 -27.33 -15.73
CA ALA A 349 5.35 -27.76 -16.81
C ALA A 349 5.92 -27.40 -18.19
N ASP A 350 5.44 -28.10 -19.21
CA ASP A 350 5.77 -27.80 -20.61
C ASP A 350 4.55 -27.20 -21.29
N THR A 351 4.78 -26.13 -22.05
CA THR A 351 3.79 -25.46 -22.91
C THR A 351 3.53 -26.26 -24.19
N ALA A 352 2.53 -25.85 -24.99
CA ALA A 352 2.25 -26.48 -26.28
C ALA A 352 3.46 -26.43 -27.24
N ASP A 353 4.29 -25.40 -27.13
CA ASP A 353 5.49 -25.18 -27.96
C ASP A 353 6.74 -25.90 -27.42
N LEU A 354 6.56 -26.87 -26.52
CA LEU A 354 7.64 -27.65 -25.91
C LEU A 354 8.65 -26.81 -25.11
N CYS A 355 8.26 -25.60 -24.68
CA CYS A 355 9.09 -24.79 -23.81
C CYS A 355 8.75 -25.06 -22.35
N GLN A 356 9.79 -25.36 -21.56
CA GLN A 356 9.68 -25.61 -20.14
C GLN A 356 9.47 -24.30 -19.37
N VAL A 357 8.49 -24.28 -18.49
CA VAL A 357 8.18 -23.16 -17.60
C VAL A 357 8.13 -23.62 -16.15
N SER A 358 8.61 -22.77 -15.25
CA SER A 358 8.53 -22.94 -13.80
C SER A 358 7.69 -21.81 -13.21
N VAL A 359 6.59 -22.17 -12.57
CA VAL A 359 5.65 -21.22 -11.97
C VAL A 359 5.68 -21.39 -10.46
N SER A 360 6.10 -20.35 -9.75
CA SER A 360 6.04 -20.29 -8.29
C SER A 360 4.67 -19.78 -7.87
N VAL A 361 3.93 -20.58 -7.11
CA VAL A 361 2.55 -20.31 -6.72
C VAL A 361 2.39 -20.40 -5.21
N SER A 362 1.47 -19.63 -4.66
CA SER A 362 1.09 -19.67 -3.25
C SER A 362 -0.41 -19.85 -3.14
N TYR A 363 -0.83 -20.98 -2.59
CA TYR A 363 -2.23 -21.34 -2.40
C TYR A 363 -2.68 -20.89 -1.01
N ARG A 364 -3.82 -20.21 -0.93
CA ARG A 364 -4.50 -19.93 0.33
C ARG A 364 -5.61 -20.92 0.56
N VAL A 365 -5.51 -21.64 1.66
CA VAL A 365 -6.36 -22.80 1.96
C VAL A 365 -7.01 -22.65 3.32
N ASN A 366 -8.29 -22.94 3.38
CA ASN A 366 -9.04 -23.08 4.63
C ASN A 366 -9.71 -24.45 4.66
N PHE A 367 -9.86 -25.03 5.84
CA PHE A 367 -10.67 -26.24 6.03
C PHE A 367 -12.11 -25.84 6.36
N THR A 368 -13.06 -26.37 5.61
CA THR A 368 -14.49 -26.02 5.70
C THR A 368 -15.35 -27.29 5.81
N GLY A 369 -16.50 -27.18 6.49
CA GLY A 369 -17.40 -28.32 6.70
C GLY A 369 -17.19 -29.01 8.06
N GLN A 370 -17.37 -30.33 8.10
CA GLN A 370 -17.32 -31.13 9.33
C GLN A 370 -15.86 -31.33 9.81
N PRO A 371 -15.52 -30.96 11.05
CA PRO A 371 -14.15 -31.08 11.58
C PRO A 371 -13.57 -32.49 11.52
N GLU A 372 -14.42 -33.52 11.69
CA GLU A 372 -14.01 -34.93 11.66
C GLU A 372 -13.33 -35.36 10.35
N LYS A 373 -13.61 -34.67 9.25
CA LYS A 373 -13.01 -35.00 7.94
C LYS A 373 -11.64 -34.38 7.74
N TRP A 374 -11.27 -33.34 8.49
CA TRP A 374 -10.06 -32.54 8.21
C TRP A 374 -8.77 -33.34 8.27
N PHE A 375 -8.75 -34.42 9.06
CA PHE A 375 -7.61 -35.28 9.27
C PHE A 375 -7.67 -36.59 8.47
N ASN A 376 -8.67 -36.80 7.61
CA ASN A 376 -8.78 -38.02 6.79
C ASN A 376 -7.60 -38.23 5.84
N VAL A 377 -6.88 -37.15 5.51
CA VAL A 377 -5.72 -37.18 4.64
C VAL A 377 -4.48 -36.89 5.49
N GLU A 378 -3.62 -37.89 5.64
CA GLU A 378 -2.41 -37.82 6.47
C GLU A 378 -1.49 -36.66 6.04
N ASN A 379 -1.33 -36.47 4.73
CA ASN A 379 -0.53 -35.38 4.16
C ASN A 379 -1.34 -34.55 3.17
N TYR A 380 -2.10 -33.59 3.71
CA TYR A 380 -2.93 -32.70 2.89
C TYR A 380 -2.10 -31.80 1.98
N VAL A 381 -0.85 -31.46 2.34
CA VAL A 381 0.02 -30.60 1.52
C VAL A 381 0.40 -31.33 0.24
N LYS A 382 0.85 -32.58 0.34
CA LYS A 382 1.13 -33.43 -0.83
C LYS A 382 -0.11 -33.56 -1.71
N TYR A 383 -1.23 -33.93 -1.12
CA TYR A 383 -2.49 -34.14 -1.83
C TYR A 383 -2.95 -32.86 -2.57
N LEU A 384 -2.87 -31.70 -1.92
CA LEU A 384 -3.10 -30.38 -2.53
C LEU A 384 -2.16 -30.16 -3.72
N THR A 385 -0.85 -30.27 -3.50
CA THR A 385 0.14 -29.91 -4.52
C THR A 385 0.12 -30.86 -5.70
N ASP A 386 -0.05 -32.17 -5.50
CA ASP A 386 -0.07 -33.14 -6.60
C ASP A 386 -1.30 -32.95 -7.49
N HIS A 387 -2.47 -32.72 -6.88
CA HIS A 387 -3.70 -32.46 -7.62
C HIS A 387 -3.61 -31.13 -8.40
N LEU A 388 -3.15 -30.05 -7.75
CA LEU A 388 -3.02 -28.74 -8.40
C LEU A 388 -1.90 -28.71 -9.45
N ARG A 389 -0.75 -29.38 -9.22
CA ARG A 389 0.30 -29.56 -10.23
C ARG A 389 -0.22 -30.27 -11.46
N SER A 390 -1.02 -31.33 -11.28
CA SER A 390 -1.62 -32.07 -12.39
C SER A 390 -2.56 -31.19 -13.21
N LEU A 391 -3.43 -30.41 -12.55
CA LEU A 391 -4.33 -29.47 -13.21
C LEU A 391 -3.58 -28.36 -13.95
N LEU A 392 -2.59 -27.74 -13.31
CA LEU A 392 -1.79 -26.68 -13.91
C LEU A 392 -0.97 -27.19 -15.09
N ARG A 393 -0.31 -28.36 -14.97
CA ARG A 393 0.39 -28.99 -16.11
C ARG A 393 -0.54 -29.24 -17.29
N LYS A 394 -1.77 -29.70 -17.04
CA LYS A 394 -2.77 -29.93 -18.10
C LYS A 394 -3.22 -28.63 -18.76
N ALA A 395 -3.40 -27.55 -18.00
CA ALA A 395 -3.78 -26.25 -18.53
C ALA A 395 -2.65 -25.60 -19.35
N ILE A 396 -1.44 -25.57 -18.81
CA ILE A 396 -0.25 -24.99 -19.45
C ILE A 396 0.08 -25.70 -20.77
N LYS A 397 -0.07 -27.03 -20.82
CA LYS A 397 0.24 -27.81 -22.04
C LYS A 397 -0.67 -27.53 -23.23
N ARG A 398 -1.81 -26.87 -23.03
CA ARG A 398 -2.76 -26.50 -24.12
C ARG A 398 -2.46 -25.14 -24.74
N VAL A 399 -1.59 -24.35 -24.11
CA VAL A 399 -1.37 -22.94 -24.45
C VAL A 399 0.07 -22.75 -24.91
N GLY A 400 0.27 -21.89 -25.92
CA GLY A 400 1.60 -21.50 -26.38
C GLY A 400 2.30 -20.58 -25.39
N VAL A 401 3.62 -20.44 -25.50
CA VAL A 401 4.41 -19.68 -24.50
C VAL A 401 4.04 -18.20 -24.47
N GLU A 402 3.78 -17.61 -25.64
CA GLU A 402 3.47 -16.18 -25.76
C GLU A 402 2.16 -15.82 -25.05
N SER A 403 1.10 -16.58 -25.31
CA SER A 403 -0.20 -16.37 -24.67
C SER A 403 -0.18 -16.74 -23.18
N PHE A 404 0.64 -17.74 -22.80
CA PHE A 404 0.87 -18.05 -21.40
C PHE A 404 1.60 -16.90 -20.68
N TYR A 405 2.65 -16.32 -21.24
CA TYR A 405 3.40 -15.24 -20.60
C TYR A 405 2.57 -13.97 -20.42
N ALA A 406 1.69 -13.66 -21.39
CA ALA A 406 0.78 -12.51 -21.32
C ALA A 406 -0.33 -12.68 -20.26
N ASN A 407 -0.93 -13.87 -20.16
CA ASN A 407 -2.11 -14.13 -19.32
C ASN A 407 -1.85 -15.19 -18.22
N ALA A 408 -0.60 -15.32 -17.76
CA ALA A 408 -0.20 -16.39 -16.83
C ALA A 408 -1.03 -16.39 -15.55
N VAL A 409 -1.26 -15.20 -14.99
CA VAL A 409 -1.96 -15.03 -13.71
C VAL A 409 -3.41 -15.48 -13.83
N ASP A 410 -4.15 -14.99 -14.82
CA ASP A 410 -5.55 -15.35 -15.02
C ASP A 410 -5.69 -16.83 -15.35
N MET A 411 -4.79 -17.39 -16.16
CA MET A 411 -4.83 -18.81 -16.51
C MET A 411 -4.59 -19.71 -15.29
N VAL A 412 -3.62 -19.37 -14.43
CA VAL A 412 -3.36 -20.12 -13.19
C VAL A 412 -4.56 -20.00 -12.24
N ARG A 413 -5.11 -18.80 -12.07
CA ARG A 413 -6.28 -18.59 -11.20
C ARG A 413 -7.51 -19.32 -11.75
N ASP A 414 -7.76 -19.31 -13.05
CA ASP A 414 -8.90 -19.99 -13.68
C ASP A 414 -8.78 -21.50 -13.58
N ALA A 415 -7.57 -22.04 -13.78
CA ALA A 415 -7.31 -23.47 -13.68
C ALA A 415 -7.50 -24.00 -12.24
N VAL A 416 -7.13 -23.20 -11.23
CA VAL A 416 -7.21 -23.62 -9.82
C VAL A 416 -8.56 -23.28 -9.19
N LEU A 417 -9.03 -22.03 -9.30
CA LEU A 417 -10.23 -21.53 -8.61
C LEU A 417 -11.52 -21.68 -9.42
N GLY A 418 -11.40 -21.95 -10.72
CA GLY A 418 -12.52 -21.88 -11.67
C GLY A 418 -12.69 -20.51 -12.30
N THR A 419 -13.53 -20.45 -13.33
CA THR A 419 -13.91 -19.20 -14.00
C THR A 419 -14.70 -18.29 -13.05
N PRO A 420 -14.51 -16.97 -13.11
CA PRO A 420 -15.29 -16.04 -12.29
C PRO A 420 -16.78 -16.11 -12.66
N ASP A 421 -17.64 -16.08 -11.65
CA ASP A 421 -19.08 -15.96 -11.84
C ASP A 421 -19.46 -14.53 -12.27
N GLU A 422 -20.73 -14.29 -12.63
CA GLU A 422 -21.24 -12.96 -13.06
C GLU A 422 -20.97 -11.82 -12.06
N SER A 423 -20.75 -12.15 -10.77
CA SER A 423 -20.40 -11.20 -9.71
C SER A 423 -18.88 -10.95 -9.56
N GLY A 424 -18.05 -11.50 -10.44
CA GLY A 424 -16.58 -11.40 -10.38
C GLY A 424 -15.94 -12.25 -9.27
N ASN A 425 -16.74 -13.00 -8.51
CA ASN A 425 -16.25 -13.87 -7.45
C ASN A 425 -15.93 -15.25 -8.00
N ARG A 426 -14.83 -15.85 -7.55
CA ARG A 426 -14.43 -17.20 -7.96
C ARG A 426 -14.92 -18.19 -6.90
N PRO A 427 -15.57 -19.31 -7.29
CA PRO A 427 -16.12 -20.28 -6.33
C PRO A 427 -15.02 -20.99 -5.51
N GLY A 428 -13.78 -20.97 -6.00
CA GLY A 428 -12.67 -21.69 -5.39
C GLY A 428 -12.79 -23.19 -5.59
N ARG A 429 -11.79 -23.93 -5.11
CA ARG A 429 -11.74 -25.39 -5.27
C ARG A 429 -11.90 -26.07 -3.93
N ARG A 430 -12.93 -26.89 -3.80
CA ARG A 430 -13.15 -27.74 -2.64
C ARG A 430 -12.67 -29.16 -2.92
N PHE A 431 -12.11 -29.81 -1.90
CA PHE A 431 -11.85 -31.25 -1.90
C PHE A 431 -12.78 -31.89 -0.87
N GLU A 432 -13.46 -32.94 -1.27
CA GLU A 432 -14.54 -33.55 -0.47
C GLU A 432 -14.00 -34.50 0.61
N GLU A 433 -12.80 -35.03 0.39
CA GLU A 433 -12.13 -36.04 1.18
C GLU A 433 -11.72 -35.51 2.56
N ASN A 434 -11.15 -34.31 2.61
CA ASN A 434 -10.70 -33.65 3.84
C ASN A 434 -11.36 -32.28 4.10
N GLY A 435 -12.26 -31.81 3.22
CA GLY A 435 -12.96 -30.53 3.39
C GLY A 435 -12.07 -29.29 3.18
N MET A 436 -10.86 -29.43 2.66
CA MET A 436 -10.01 -28.29 2.30
C MET A 436 -10.67 -27.50 1.15
N HIS A 437 -10.56 -26.17 1.22
CA HIS A 437 -11.07 -25.22 0.24
C HIS A 437 -9.98 -24.21 -0.09
N VAL A 438 -9.55 -24.24 -1.34
CA VAL A 438 -8.62 -23.26 -1.92
C VAL A 438 -9.46 -22.08 -2.39
N TYR A 439 -9.35 -20.96 -1.70
CA TYR A 439 -10.15 -19.77 -1.98
C TYR A 439 -9.38 -18.72 -2.78
N ASP A 440 -8.05 -18.73 -2.74
CA ASP A 440 -7.22 -17.80 -3.50
C ASP A 440 -5.87 -18.42 -3.89
N VAL A 441 -5.28 -17.89 -4.97
CA VAL A 441 -3.98 -18.32 -5.49
C VAL A 441 -3.19 -17.10 -5.95
N ASP A 442 -2.00 -16.95 -5.39
CA ASP A 442 -1.03 -15.93 -5.75
C ASP A 442 0.06 -16.53 -6.64
N VAL A 443 0.35 -15.91 -7.78
CA VAL A 443 1.50 -16.26 -8.63
C VAL A 443 2.68 -15.38 -8.21
N LEU A 444 3.70 -15.99 -7.63
CA LEU A 444 4.85 -15.28 -7.06
C LEU A 444 5.93 -14.98 -8.10
N ASP A 445 6.23 -15.96 -8.96
CA ASP A 445 7.29 -15.84 -9.96
C ASP A 445 7.01 -16.77 -11.15
N LEU A 446 7.47 -16.37 -12.33
CA LEU A 446 7.34 -17.13 -13.57
C LEU A 446 8.66 -17.10 -14.32
N GLN A 447 9.27 -18.28 -14.44
CA GLN A 447 10.54 -18.47 -15.10
C GLN A 447 10.38 -19.37 -16.32
N VAL A 448 10.84 -18.89 -17.47
CA VAL A 448 10.99 -19.71 -18.66
C VAL A 448 12.34 -20.41 -18.57
N GLY A 449 12.37 -21.73 -18.71
CA GLY A 449 13.58 -22.54 -18.53
C GLY A 449 14.67 -22.22 -19.55
N ASP A 450 14.29 -21.79 -20.76
CA ASP A 450 15.21 -21.36 -21.80
C ASP A 450 15.42 -19.84 -21.78
N ALA A 451 16.65 -19.42 -21.45
CA ALA A 451 17.05 -18.02 -21.40
C ALA A 451 16.98 -17.31 -22.75
N ALA A 452 17.20 -18.02 -23.87
CA ALA A 452 17.12 -17.44 -25.20
C ALA A 452 15.67 -17.07 -25.55
N ILE A 453 14.73 -17.95 -25.21
CA ILE A 453 13.30 -17.73 -25.44
C ILE A 453 12.78 -16.62 -24.52
N ALA A 454 13.19 -16.61 -23.25
CA ALA A 454 12.88 -15.52 -22.33
C ALA A 454 13.34 -14.15 -22.87
N ALA A 455 14.59 -14.07 -23.34
CA ALA A 455 15.14 -12.85 -23.94
C ALA A 455 14.40 -12.43 -25.22
N MET A 456 13.99 -13.40 -26.06
CA MET A 456 13.20 -13.13 -27.26
C MET A 456 11.81 -12.57 -26.94
N LEU A 457 11.11 -13.13 -25.95
CA LEU A 457 9.80 -12.63 -25.52
C LEU A 457 9.89 -11.21 -24.95
N VAL A 458 10.89 -10.96 -24.10
CA VAL A 458 11.15 -9.63 -23.54
C VAL A 458 11.46 -8.63 -24.68
N ARG A 459 12.31 -9.02 -25.64
CA ARG A 459 12.62 -8.18 -26.80
C ARG A 459 11.40 -7.92 -27.68
N ALA A 460 10.55 -8.91 -27.90
CA ALA A 460 9.32 -8.77 -28.66
C ALA A 460 8.39 -7.74 -27.98
N GLN A 461 8.16 -7.87 -26.66
CA GLN A 461 7.36 -6.90 -25.89
C GLN A 461 7.94 -5.49 -25.94
N HIS A 462 9.25 -5.33 -25.74
CA HIS A 462 9.89 -4.02 -25.88
C HIS A 462 9.73 -3.44 -27.29
N SER A 463 9.77 -4.28 -28.33
CA SER A 463 9.56 -3.82 -29.71
C SER A 463 8.11 -3.36 -29.94
N THR A 464 7.12 -4.06 -29.38
CA THR A 464 5.70 -3.68 -29.46
C THR A 464 5.44 -2.37 -28.73
N VAL A 465 6.00 -2.20 -27.52
CA VAL A 465 5.91 -0.94 -26.77
C VAL A 465 6.59 0.20 -27.54
N ALA A 466 7.78 -0.03 -28.09
CA ALA A 466 8.48 0.96 -28.90
C ALA A 466 7.67 1.37 -30.14
N GLN A 467 7.05 0.42 -30.83
CA GLN A 467 6.18 0.69 -31.97
C GLN A 467 4.91 1.45 -31.56
N ALA A 468 4.28 1.11 -30.44
CA ALA A 468 3.12 1.83 -29.92
C ALA A 468 3.45 3.28 -29.54
N VAL A 469 4.60 3.52 -28.92
CA VAL A 469 5.11 4.88 -28.62
C VAL A 469 5.38 5.65 -29.92
N GLU A 470 6.01 5.01 -30.90
CA GLU A 470 6.28 5.61 -32.20
C GLU A 470 5.00 5.95 -32.97
N LEU A 471 4.01 5.06 -32.97
CA LEU A 471 2.69 5.33 -33.55
C LEU A 471 2.02 6.54 -32.87
N THR A 472 2.06 6.60 -31.54
CA THR A 472 1.51 7.73 -30.77
C THR A 472 2.25 9.03 -31.11
N ARG A 473 3.58 8.97 -31.30
CA ARG A 473 4.39 10.11 -31.74
C ARG A 473 4.00 10.57 -33.13
N GLN A 474 3.81 9.65 -34.07
CA GLN A 474 3.36 9.95 -35.43
C GLN A 474 1.95 10.54 -35.46
N GLN A 475 1.03 10.02 -34.65
CA GLN A 475 -0.32 10.56 -34.49
C GLN A 475 -0.29 12.01 -33.98
N LYS A 476 0.49 12.30 -32.93
CA LYS A 476 0.67 13.67 -32.44
C LYS A 476 1.29 14.59 -33.49
N THR A 477 2.29 14.10 -34.22
CA THR A 477 2.94 14.88 -35.29
C THR A 477 1.95 15.22 -36.41
N LEU A 478 1.11 14.26 -36.81
CA LEU A 478 0.05 14.48 -37.79
C LEU A 478 -0.97 15.51 -37.30
N GLU A 479 -1.38 15.43 -36.03
CA GLU A 479 -2.32 16.36 -35.43
C GLU A 479 -1.77 17.79 -35.37
N VAL A 480 -0.52 17.96 -34.93
CA VAL A 480 0.17 19.26 -34.95
C VAL A 480 0.25 19.80 -36.38
N THR A 481 0.64 18.96 -37.35
CA THR A 481 0.75 19.38 -38.75
C THR A 481 -0.61 19.84 -39.30
N ARG A 482 -1.69 19.11 -39.01
CA ARG A 482 -3.06 19.50 -39.40
C ARG A 482 -3.47 20.84 -38.78
N GLN A 483 -3.21 21.05 -37.50
CA GLN A 483 -3.48 22.33 -36.83
C GLN A 483 -2.65 23.46 -37.44
N THR A 484 -1.39 23.20 -37.77
CA THR A 484 -0.51 24.21 -38.38
C THR A 484 -0.99 24.63 -39.77
N GLU A 485 -1.38 23.66 -40.61
CA GLU A 485 -1.89 23.94 -41.96
C GLU A 485 -3.26 24.63 -41.94
N THR A 486 -4.15 24.26 -41.03
CA THR A 486 -5.44 24.97 -40.85
C THR A 486 -5.24 26.42 -40.39
N ILE A 487 -4.30 26.68 -39.48
CA ILE A 487 -3.92 28.05 -39.09
C ILE A 487 -3.32 28.81 -40.28
N LYS A 488 -2.43 28.19 -41.08
CA LYS A 488 -1.86 28.83 -42.28
C LYS A 488 -2.93 29.21 -43.30
N GLN A 489 -3.90 28.32 -43.55
CA GLN A 489 -5.03 28.61 -44.43
C GLN A 489 -5.84 29.80 -43.92
N ALA A 490 -6.19 29.81 -42.62
CA ALA A 490 -6.91 30.93 -42.01
C ALA A 490 -6.14 32.26 -42.08
N ILE A 491 -4.80 32.23 -41.89
CA ILE A 491 -3.95 33.42 -42.05
C ILE A 491 -3.98 33.90 -43.51
N ALA A 492 -3.84 32.98 -44.48
CA ALA A 492 -3.86 33.33 -45.90
C ALA A 492 -5.21 33.94 -46.31
N ASP A 493 -6.32 33.36 -45.83
CA ASP A 493 -7.67 33.88 -46.07
C ASP A 493 -7.84 35.28 -45.47
N ALA A 494 -7.40 35.50 -44.23
CA ALA A 494 -7.46 36.82 -43.60
C ALA A 494 -6.59 37.88 -44.31
N VAL A 495 -5.41 37.49 -44.80
CA VAL A 495 -4.53 38.36 -45.61
C VAL A 495 -5.19 38.69 -46.95
N ALA A 496 -5.79 37.71 -47.62
CA ALA A 496 -6.51 37.93 -48.87
C ALA A 496 -7.70 38.88 -48.68
N GLU A 497 -8.51 38.68 -47.63
CA GLU A 497 -9.65 39.56 -47.30
C GLU A 497 -9.19 40.99 -46.99
N THR A 498 -8.04 41.14 -46.32
CA THR A 498 -7.44 42.46 -46.05
C THR A 498 -6.99 43.15 -47.34
N LEU A 499 -6.38 42.41 -48.25
CA LEU A 499 -5.91 42.91 -49.55
C LEU A 499 -7.10 43.34 -50.43
N GLU A 500 -8.17 42.55 -50.46
CA GLU A 500 -9.42 42.92 -51.16
C GLU A 500 -10.00 44.23 -50.61
N LYS A 501 -10.04 44.39 -49.27
CA LYS A 501 -10.51 45.64 -48.65
C LYS A 501 -9.62 46.83 -48.99
N GLN A 502 -8.29 46.65 -49.04
CA GLN A 502 -7.35 47.70 -49.44
C GLN A 502 -7.56 48.13 -50.89
N LEU A 503 -7.63 47.17 -51.82
CA LEU A 503 -7.89 47.46 -53.24
C LEU A 503 -9.24 48.15 -53.44
N ALA A 504 -10.28 47.74 -52.72
CA ALA A 504 -11.59 48.40 -52.78
C ALA A 504 -11.53 49.86 -52.29
N LEU A 505 -10.74 50.13 -51.24
CA LEU A 505 -10.54 51.48 -50.72
C LEU A 505 -9.76 52.35 -51.70
N GLU A 506 -8.70 51.81 -52.31
CA GLU A 506 -7.92 52.48 -53.37
C GLU A 506 -8.81 52.81 -54.59
N GLN A 507 -9.64 51.87 -55.04
CA GLN A 507 -10.59 52.13 -56.14
C GLN A 507 -11.55 53.27 -55.80
N ASN A 508 -12.06 53.32 -54.57
CA ASN A 508 -12.96 54.38 -54.13
C ASN A 508 -12.25 55.74 -54.06
N GLU A 509 -11.00 55.78 -53.58
CA GLU A 509 -10.21 57.01 -53.57
C GLU A 509 -9.96 57.54 -54.99
N VAL A 510 -9.60 56.66 -55.93
CA VAL A 510 -9.43 57.03 -57.34
C VAL A 510 -10.73 57.55 -57.95
N LEU A 511 -11.87 56.91 -57.67
CA LEU A 511 -13.19 57.36 -58.14
C LEU A 511 -13.54 58.76 -57.59
N GLN A 512 -13.30 59.01 -56.30
CA GLN A 512 -13.56 60.33 -55.72
C GLN A 512 -12.64 61.41 -56.30
N ARG A 513 -11.36 61.10 -56.53
CA ARG A 513 -10.43 62.02 -57.20
C ARG A 513 -10.88 62.33 -58.62
N LEU A 514 -11.31 61.33 -59.39
CA LEU A 514 -11.84 61.52 -60.74
C LEU A 514 -13.11 62.39 -60.74
N ALA A 515 -14.02 62.18 -59.79
CA ALA A 515 -15.22 63.01 -59.66
C ALA A 515 -14.88 64.49 -59.39
N LEU A 516 -13.89 64.74 -58.53
CA LEU A 516 -13.42 66.10 -58.22
C LEU A 516 -12.73 66.76 -59.41
N GLU A 517 -11.87 66.04 -60.13
CA GLU A 517 -11.23 66.50 -61.37
C GLU A 517 -12.28 66.82 -62.46
N LYS A 518 -13.28 65.95 -62.65
CA LYS A 518 -14.36 66.18 -63.61
C LYS A 518 -15.15 67.45 -63.26
N ALA A 519 -15.53 67.63 -62.00
CA ALA A 519 -16.23 68.83 -61.55
C ALA A 519 -15.39 70.11 -61.75
N ARG A 520 -14.07 70.05 -61.51
CA ARG A 520 -13.15 71.16 -61.81
C ARG A 520 -13.12 71.49 -63.30
N ILE A 521 -12.99 70.49 -64.17
CA ILE A 521 -12.95 70.68 -65.62
C ILE A 521 -14.28 71.26 -66.14
N GLU A 522 -15.42 70.74 -65.66
CA GLU A 522 -16.75 71.26 -66.03
C GLU A 522 -16.91 72.72 -65.62
N SER A 523 -16.57 73.08 -64.38
CA SER A 523 -16.63 74.48 -63.92
C SER A 523 -15.71 75.41 -64.73
N ALA A 524 -14.51 74.95 -65.10
CA ALA A 524 -13.57 75.72 -65.91
C ALA A 524 -14.05 75.87 -67.36
N ALA A 525 -14.74 74.87 -67.91
CA ALA A 525 -15.35 74.92 -69.23
C ALA A 525 -16.54 75.89 -69.26
N GLU A 526 -17.40 75.89 -68.24
CA GLU A 526 -18.51 76.83 -68.12
C GLU A 526 -18.03 78.29 -68.03
N LEU A 527 -16.99 78.56 -67.23
CA LEU A 527 -16.33 79.87 -67.17
C LEU A 527 -15.81 80.31 -68.53
N ARG A 528 -15.08 79.43 -69.24
CA ARG A 528 -14.58 79.72 -70.60
C ARG A 528 -15.69 79.98 -71.60
N ASN A 529 -16.80 79.24 -71.54
CA ASN A 529 -17.94 79.45 -72.42
C ASN A 529 -18.60 80.82 -72.18
N ARG A 530 -18.80 81.21 -70.92
CA ARG A 530 -19.33 82.55 -70.57
C ARG A 530 -18.40 83.66 -71.05
N ASP A 531 -17.09 83.51 -70.88
CA ASP A 531 -16.10 84.47 -71.39
C ASP A 531 -16.16 84.60 -72.92
N LEU A 532 -16.30 83.49 -73.65
CA LEU A 532 -16.42 83.51 -75.11
C LEU A 532 -17.73 84.16 -75.57
N GLU A 533 -18.85 83.91 -74.88
CA GLU A 533 -20.13 84.57 -75.15
C GLU A 533 -20.03 86.09 -74.96
N THR A 534 -19.39 86.57 -73.89
CA THR A 534 -19.14 88.01 -73.70
C THR A 534 -18.29 88.61 -74.81
N LYS A 535 -17.21 87.93 -75.22
CA LYS A 535 -16.35 88.40 -76.33
C LYS A 535 -17.08 88.46 -77.67
N LEU A 536 -17.97 87.52 -77.95
CA LEU A 536 -18.80 87.54 -79.17
C LEU A 536 -19.80 88.69 -79.15
N ALA A 537 -20.38 89.02 -77.99
CA ALA A 537 -21.27 90.17 -77.85
C ALA A 537 -20.52 91.50 -78.08
N ASP A 538 -19.32 91.64 -77.51
CA ASP A 538 -18.47 92.82 -77.71
C ASP A 538 -18.06 93.01 -79.19
N GLN A 539 -17.73 91.91 -79.89
CA GLN A 539 -17.39 91.97 -81.31
C GLN A 539 -18.57 92.41 -82.20
N LYS A 540 -19.80 92.01 -81.87
CA LYS A 540 -21.01 92.44 -82.59
C LYS A 540 -21.26 93.95 -82.44
N ALA A 541 -21.15 94.47 -81.21
CA ALA A 541 -21.28 95.91 -80.98
C ALA A 541 -20.19 96.73 -81.71
N LEU A 542 -18.97 96.20 -81.78
CA LEU A 542 -17.85 96.79 -82.55
C LEU A 542 -18.08 96.78 -84.07
N THR A 543 -18.75 95.76 -84.61
CA THR A 543 -19.04 95.69 -86.06
C THR A 543 -20.11 96.70 -86.46
N GLU A 544 -21.18 96.81 -85.67
CA GLU A 544 -22.24 97.80 -85.91
C GLU A 544 -21.72 99.25 -85.89
N LEU A 545 -20.80 99.56 -84.96
CA LEU A 545 -20.18 100.89 -84.87
C LEU A 545 -19.30 101.20 -86.10
N LYS A 546 -18.52 100.21 -86.56
CA LYS A 546 -17.68 100.37 -87.77
C LYS A 546 -18.48 100.51 -89.05
N GLU A 547 -19.63 99.83 -89.17
CA GLU A 547 -20.52 99.98 -90.33
C GLU A 547 -21.11 101.40 -90.41
N ALA A 548 -21.48 101.99 -89.26
CA ALA A 548 -21.95 103.37 -89.19
C ALA A 548 -20.86 104.39 -89.57
N GLU A 549 -19.61 104.19 -89.14
CA GLU A 549 -18.47 105.03 -89.53
C GLU A 549 -18.19 104.96 -91.03
N LEU A 550 -18.20 103.76 -91.62
CA LEU A 550 -17.95 103.55 -93.06
C LEU A 550 -19.01 104.22 -93.95
N ALA A 551 -20.28 104.20 -93.53
CA ALA A 551 -21.37 104.87 -94.25
C ALA A 551 -21.17 106.40 -94.26
N ARG A 552 -20.73 106.97 -93.13
CA ARG A 552 -20.46 108.41 -92.99
C ARG A 552 -19.27 108.85 -93.85
N LEU A 553 -18.26 108.00 -93.95
CA LEU A 553 -17.04 108.26 -94.74
C LEU A 553 -17.32 108.20 -96.26
N ARG A 554 -18.19 107.28 -96.71
CA ARG A 554 -18.64 107.21 -98.10
C ARG A 554 -19.34 108.51 -98.54
N SER A 555 -20.26 109.03 -97.72
CA SER A 555 -20.99 110.25 -98.08
C SER A 555 -20.09 111.48 -98.17
N GLN A 556 -19.04 111.57 -97.35
CA GLN A 556 -18.03 112.63 -97.48
C GLN A 556 -17.22 112.48 -98.77
N SER A 557 -16.75 111.28 -99.08
CA SER A 557 -15.93 111.05 -100.28
C SER A 557 -16.68 111.29 -101.60
N GLU A 558 -17.99 111.04 -101.64
CA GLU A 558 -18.81 111.35 -102.82
C GLU A 558 -18.94 112.86 -103.05
N GLN A 559 -19.06 113.66 -101.98
CA GLN A 559 -19.11 115.12 -102.08
C GLN A 559 -17.79 115.72 -102.57
N ASP A 560 -16.65 115.19 -102.10
CA ASP A 560 -15.33 115.65 -102.51
C ASP A 560 -15.05 115.36 -104.00
N LEU A 561 -15.44 114.17 -104.49
CA LEU A 561 -15.31 113.80 -105.91
C LEU A 561 -16.14 114.70 -106.83
N GLU A 562 -17.34 115.09 -106.40
CA GLU A 562 -18.19 116.00 -107.18
C GLU A 562 -17.57 117.41 -107.28
N PHE A 563 -16.90 117.87 -106.21
CA PHE A 563 -16.22 119.16 -106.17
C PHE A 563 -14.96 119.18 -107.04
N ASP A 564 -14.16 118.12 -107.00
CA ASP A 564 -12.95 117.98 -107.82
C ASP A 564 -13.26 117.84 -109.31
N GLY A 565 -14.37 117.16 -109.68
CA GLY A 565 -14.83 117.05 -111.06
C GLY A 565 -15.09 118.43 -111.68
N ARG A 566 -15.82 119.31 -110.98
CA ARG A 566 -16.08 120.68 -111.46
C ARG A 566 -14.81 121.52 -111.60
N ARG A 567 -13.82 121.29 -110.72
CA ARG A 567 -12.54 122.03 -110.73
C ARG A 567 -11.66 121.63 -111.91
N GLN A 568 -11.65 120.36 -112.31
CA GLN A 568 -10.88 119.88 -113.46
C GLN A 568 -11.45 120.41 -114.79
N GLU A 569 -12.77 120.51 -114.89
CA GLU A 569 -13.44 121.00 -116.10
C GLU A 569 -13.06 122.45 -116.41
N GLN A 570 -13.05 123.32 -115.38
CA GLN A 570 -12.55 124.70 -115.51
C GLN A 570 -11.08 124.79 -115.92
N ARG A 571 -10.26 123.81 -115.52
CA ARG A 571 -8.83 123.78 -115.85
C ARG A 571 -8.56 123.36 -117.31
N LEU A 572 -9.40 122.48 -117.87
CA LEU A 572 -9.31 122.08 -119.28
C LEU A 572 -9.63 123.25 -120.23
N ASP A 573 -10.58 124.10 -119.88
CA ASP A 573 -10.93 125.25 -120.70
C ASP A 573 -9.83 126.32 -120.71
N ALA A 574 -9.17 126.57 -119.57
CA ALA A 574 -8.02 127.46 -119.50
C ALA A 574 -6.83 126.95 -120.34
N LEU A 575 -6.53 125.65 -120.29
CA LEU A 575 -5.44 125.05 -121.05
C LEU A 575 -5.69 125.11 -122.57
N ARG A 576 -6.94 124.93 -123.02
CA ARG A 576 -7.29 125.05 -124.44
C ARG A 576 -7.04 126.45 -124.99
N ALA A 577 -7.32 127.49 -124.19
CA ALA A 577 -7.02 128.86 -124.56
C ALA A 577 -5.51 129.14 -124.61
N GLU A 578 -4.73 128.55 -123.70
CA GLU A 578 -3.28 128.72 -123.63
C GLU A 578 -2.54 128.04 -124.80
N VAL A 579 -2.94 126.81 -125.17
CA VAL A 579 -2.34 126.08 -126.30
C VAL A 579 -2.55 126.81 -127.62
N GLN A 580 -3.73 127.41 -127.83
CA GLN A 580 -4.00 128.17 -129.04
C GLN A 580 -3.04 129.35 -129.21
N GLY A 581 -2.66 130.03 -128.12
CA GLY A 581 -1.71 131.15 -128.17
C GLY A 581 -0.24 130.76 -128.40
N VAL A 582 0.14 129.51 -128.15
CA VAL A 582 1.50 129.00 -128.39
C VAL A 582 1.71 128.64 -129.87
N VAL A 583 0.68 128.13 -130.55
CA VAL A 583 0.74 127.81 -131.98
C VAL A 583 0.98 129.07 -132.83
N ASP A 584 0.38 130.19 -132.46
CA ASP A 584 0.53 131.47 -133.17
C ASP A 584 1.94 132.08 -133.01
N LYS A 585 2.65 131.79 -131.91
CA LYS A 585 4.03 132.29 -131.66
C LYS A 585 5.10 131.50 -132.38
N ALA A 586 4.89 130.21 -132.64
CA ALA A 586 5.90 129.34 -133.26
C ALA A 586 6.05 129.56 -134.78
N GLN A 587 5.05 130.12 -135.47
CA GLN A 587 5.11 130.40 -136.92
C GLN A 587 6.00 131.62 -137.28
N ALA A 588 6.54 132.36 -136.31
CA ALA A 588 7.21 133.65 -136.53
C ALA A 588 8.75 133.63 -136.56
N VAL A 589 9.43 132.47 -136.58
CA VAL A 589 10.92 132.41 -136.59
C VAL A 589 11.45 131.56 -137.76
N SER A 590 12.27 132.18 -138.62
CA SER A 590 12.73 131.71 -139.93
C SER A 590 14.11 131.00 -139.91
N PRO A 591 14.48 130.23 -140.98
CA PRO A 591 15.42 129.09 -140.92
C PRO A 591 16.93 129.38 -140.81
N ASP A 592 17.40 130.64 -140.90
CA ASP A 592 18.83 130.94 -141.11
C ASP A 592 19.70 130.84 -139.83
N LEU A 593 19.10 130.78 -138.64
CA LEU A 593 19.86 130.69 -137.37
C LEU A 593 20.36 129.25 -137.07
N VAL A 594 19.76 128.24 -137.72
CA VAL A 594 20.11 126.82 -137.51
C VAL A 594 21.43 126.43 -138.19
N ALA A 595 21.84 127.16 -139.24
CA ALA A 595 23.08 126.90 -139.96
C ALA A 595 24.35 127.43 -139.25
N ALA A 596 24.22 128.42 -138.35
CA ALA A 596 25.36 129.03 -137.67
C ALA A 596 25.84 128.24 -136.44
N LEU A 597 25.00 127.37 -135.86
CA LEU A 597 25.32 126.57 -134.67
C LEU A 597 25.98 125.21 -134.97
N GLN A 598 26.20 124.88 -136.26
CA GLN A 598 26.76 123.58 -136.68
C GLN A 598 28.24 123.61 -137.15
N ALA A 599 28.92 124.76 -137.11
CA ALA A 599 30.33 124.88 -137.50
C ALA A 599 31.20 125.37 -136.32
N PHE A 600 32.19 124.55 -135.91
CA PHE A 600 33.16 124.73 -134.81
C PHE A 600 32.64 124.39 -133.40
N GLY A 601 32.88 123.21 -132.81
CA GLY A 601 33.97 122.26 -133.04
C GLY A 601 35.16 122.56 -132.12
N ASP A 602 35.11 121.99 -130.93
CA ASP A 602 36.14 121.06 -130.44
C ASP A 602 37.59 121.35 -130.83
N ARG A 603 38.36 121.91 -129.88
CA ARG A 603 39.79 121.53 -129.75
C ARG A 603 40.51 121.81 -128.43
N HIS A 604 39.83 122.21 -127.34
CA HIS A 604 40.57 122.55 -126.11
C HIS A 604 39.99 122.05 -124.77
N LEU A 605 38.98 121.17 -124.79
CA LEU A 605 38.36 120.69 -123.55
C LEU A 605 38.89 119.31 -123.09
N ALA A 606 39.46 118.51 -124.00
CA ALA A 606 39.98 117.17 -123.70
C ALA A 606 41.31 117.17 -122.90
N GLU A 607 42.05 118.28 -122.86
CA GLU A 607 43.39 118.32 -122.25
C GLU A 607 43.39 118.74 -120.77
N LYS A 608 42.33 119.41 -120.29
CA LYS A 608 42.19 119.84 -118.88
C LYS A 608 41.25 118.99 -118.02
N MET A 609 40.40 118.16 -118.61
CA MET A 609 39.50 117.29 -117.84
C MET A 609 40.19 116.06 -117.26
N ALA A 610 41.32 115.62 -117.81
CA ALA A 610 42.08 114.49 -117.27
C ALA A 610 42.88 114.83 -115.98
N GLN A 611 43.19 116.11 -115.72
CA GLN A 611 44.02 116.52 -114.57
C GLN A 611 43.22 117.03 -113.35
N SER A 612 41.94 117.38 -113.51
CA SER A 612 41.17 118.06 -112.46
C SER A 612 40.17 117.19 -111.70
N MET A 613 40.06 115.89 -112.03
CA MET A 613 39.16 114.95 -111.34
C MET A 613 39.86 113.88 -110.50
N ALA A 614 41.15 114.08 -110.17
CA ALA A 614 41.94 113.19 -109.32
C ALA A 614 41.58 113.20 -107.81
N PRO A 615 41.09 114.28 -107.17
CA PRO A 615 40.89 114.25 -105.70
C PRO A 615 39.47 113.96 -105.18
N LEU A 616 38.40 113.98 -106.00
CA LEU A 616 37.02 114.05 -105.47
C LEU A 616 36.13 112.80 -105.64
N ALA A 617 36.63 111.71 -106.21
CA ALA A 617 35.85 110.46 -106.35
C ALA A 617 36.30 109.31 -105.42
N ILE A 618 37.10 109.61 -104.38
CA ILE A 618 37.47 108.64 -103.33
C ILE A 618 36.38 108.53 -102.23
N LEU A 619 35.26 109.28 -102.31
CA LEU A 619 34.32 109.44 -101.18
C LEU A 619 32.86 108.98 -101.40
N GLY A 620 32.54 108.06 -102.32
CA GLY A 620 31.13 107.64 -102.41
C GLY A 620 30.71 106.39 -103.19
N GLY A 621 31.55 105.78 -104.02
CA GLY A 621 31.26 104.44 -104.54
C GLY A 621 30.26 104.32 -105.71
N GLU A 622 29.97 105.37 -106.46
CA GLU A 622 29.18 105.28 -107.72
C GLU A 622 29.90 105.96 -108.90
N SER A 623 29.69 105.42 -110.11
CA SER A 623 30.55 105.63 -111.28
C SER A 623 30.38 107.02 -111.91
N VAL A 624 31.48 107.55 -112.47
CA VAL A 624 31.52 108.82 -113.22
C VAL A 624 30.55 108.82 -114.41
N ALA A 625 30.18 107.64 -114.92
CA ALA A 625 29.22 107.49 -116.01
C ALA A 625 27.77 107.72 -115.57
N ASP A 626 27.40 107.37 -114.34
CA ASP A 626 26.00 107.43 -113.87
C ASP A 626 25.54 108.85 -113.52
N VAL A 627 26.46 109.67 -112.99
CA VAL A 627 26.17 111.08 -112.69
C VAL A 627 26.01 111.90 -113.98
N LEU A 628 26.82 111.60 -115.01
CA LEU A 628 26.75 112.26 -116.31
C LEU A 628 25.45 111.92 -117.05
N GLY A 629 24.95 110.69 -116.89
CA GLY A 629 23.68 110.24 -117.49
C GLY A 629 22.43 110.90 -116.90
N ARG A 630 22.46 111.33 -115.63
CA ARG A 630 21.32 112.04 -115.01
C ARG A 630 21.23 113.50 -115.42
N LEU A 631 22.38 114.16 -115.56
CA LEU A 631 22.45 115.58 -115.93
C LEU A 631 22.07 115.85 -117.39
N LEU A 632 22.11 114.82 -118.24
CA LEU A 632 21.92 114.96 -119.69
C LEU A 632 20.63 114.29 -120.21
N ARG A 633 19.73 113.84 -119.32
CA ARG A 633 18.40 113.35 -119.74
C ARG A 633 17.65 114.43 -120.50
N ASP A 634 17.13 114.04 -121.67
CA ASP A 634 16.37 114.86 -122.61
C ASP A 634 17.18 115.93 -123.37
N THR A 635 18.50 115.74 -123.50
CA THR A 635 19.36 116.56 -124.37
C THR A 635 19.89 115.76 -125.58
N PRO A 636 20.12 116.39 -126.76
CA PRO A 636 20.57 115.71 -127.98
C PRO A 636 21.94 115.03 -127.89
N LEU A 637 22.67 115.22 -126.78
CA LEU A 637 23.98 114.59 -126.50
C LEU A 637 23.87 113.17 -125.90
N GLU A 638 22.66 112.67 -125.60
CA GLU A 638 22.45 111.30 -125.07
C GLU A 638 23.02 110.21 -125.99
N SER A 639 23.04 110.46 -127.30
CA SER A 639 23.42 109.46 -128.31
C SER A 639 24.93 109.14 -128.36
N VAL A 640 25.80 109.97 -127.77
CA VAL A 640 27.26 109.83 -127.90
C VAL A 640 27.86 108.86 -126.85
N VAL A 641 27.20 108.65 -125.72
CA VAL A 641 27.78 107.93 -124.57
C VAL A 641 27.59 106.40 -124.62
N LYS A 642 26.72 105.88 -125.49
CA LYS A 642 26.36 104.44 -125.55
C LYS A 642 27.43 103.49 -126.17
N ARG A 643 28.66 103.93 -126.44
CA ARG A 643 29.58 103.16 -127.33
C ARG A 643 30.86 102.58 -126.74
N ILE A 644 31.09 102.58 -125.43
CA ILE A 644 32.34 102.04 -124.88
C ILE A 644 32.05 101.04 -123.76
N PRO A 645 32.40 99.74 -123.91
CA PRO A 645 32.19 98.73 -122.87
C PRO A 645 33.49 98.44 -122.11
N ALA A 646 33.41 98.22 -120.79
CA ALA A 646 34.42 97.46 -120.05
C ALA A 646 33.93 96.99 -118.67
N THR A 647 33.62 95.69 -118.60
CA THR A 647 34.21 94.66 -117.72
C THR A 647 34.58 94.95 -116.25
N ASN A 648 33.85 94.24 -115.37
CA ASN A 648 34.24 93.39 -114.22
C ASN A 648 35.69 93.40 -113.68
N GLY A 649 35.79 93.28 -112.35
CA GLY A 649 36.98 92.74 -111.69
C GLY A 649 36.87 92.67 -110.16
N ALA A 650 36.71 91.45 -109.64
CA ALA A 650 36.48 91.07 -108.25
C ALA A 650 37.67 91.21 -107.27
N ALA A 651 37.30 91.05 -105.99
CA ALA A 651 37.94 90.25 -104.92
C ALA A 651 38.93 90.90 -103.94
N GLY A 652 38.79 90.51 -102.67
CA GLY A 652 39.90 90.49 -101.69
C GLY A 652 39.49 90.55 -100.21
N ASP A 653 39.52 89.38 -99.55
CA ASP A 653 39.56 89.03 -98.12
C ASP A 653 39.85 90.10 -97.03
N HIS A 654 39.06 90.05 -95.94
CA HIS A 654 39.48 89.56 -94.62
C HIS A 654 38.30 89.17 -93.73
#